data_AF-M3F195-F1
#
_entry.id   AF-M3F195-F1
#
_cell.length_a   1.000
_cell.length_b   1.000
_cell.length_c   1.000
_cell.angle_alpha   90.00
_cell.angle_beta   90.00
_cell.angle_gamma   90.00
#
_symmetry.space_group_name_H-M   'P 1'
#
loop_
_entity.id
_entity.type
_entity.pdbx_description
1 polymer ?
#
loop_
_entity_poly.entity_id
_entity_poly.type
_entity_poly.pdbx_seq_one_letter_code
_entity_poly.pdbx_strand_id
1 'polypeptide(L)'
;MKMNRHFTVPQNGESSTIQWTKRNSKITNPDGSKVFEANDILVPEGWSQVAVDILAQKYFRRKGVPKYLKKVQEDGIPEWLQKSIPDTEKLESLKPEDRFGGETSALEVFHRLAGCWTYWGYKYKYFSDEESAKIFYDEIVYMLATQMAAPNSPQWFNTGLNWAYGIDGKSQGHYYVDPSTGKLVKSTFAYEHPQPHACFIQSVDDDLVNEGGIMDLWVREARLFKYGSGTGTNFSNLRGENEPLSGGGKSSGLMSFLKIGDRAAGAIKSGGTTRRAAKMVCLDVDHPDIENFIDWKVTEEKKVASLVTGSMLNNRHLNAIMSACYEMEGEDRFNPKKNSSLKKTIQDAKKVLIPDNYIKRVIDLARQGYKEILFEELTTDWQSDAYNTVSGQNSNNSIRLTNEFMAAVEQDQPWNLYFRTEKEKAKAEGRKAKPSQTLRARELWEKISYAAWASADPGTQYHTTINEWHTCPEDGPINASNPCSEYMFLDNTACNLASANLQKFVNLETLNFDVEGFRYLCKLWTIILEISVTMAQFPSKEIAELSYKFRTLGLGYANLGSVLMVLGIPYDSQQAMAITGAISSIMHMTAYATSAEMAKEQGPFAGYAKNQNHMLRVIRNHRRAAYNAPSGDYEGLTITPIGINPAFCPSYMLKAAQEDADLALSLGEKYGFRNAQVTVIAPTGTIGLVMDCDTTGIEPDFALVKFKKLAGGGYFKIINQSVPYGLKKLGYSPSEIEAIVNYCKGHATLNGAPVINTQALKEKGFTNEILEKVEASLPLAFDINFAFNKFNLGENFLTKNLGISKEIFDSPGFSLLEHLGFTKEDINKANDYVCGTMTIENAPFLKEKDYPVFDCANKCGKYGKRFLSYESHIRIMAAAQPFISGAISKTINLPEEAVIEDIKNAYFLSWKMMIKANALYRDGSKLSQPLNSVLELLNGIEIDDQEEIREATISKDPVQIAEKIVTKYISHRRKLPSRRAGYTQKAIVGGHKVYLRTGEYEDGQIGEIFIDMHKEGAAFRSLMNAFAISVSLGLQHGVPLEEYVDAFTFFKFEPNGIVSGNKHIKMSTSVIDYIFRELAITYLGRYDLGQVAPEDLRGDEIGSKRATAESNGQEKETLSSMTAVIEPTPKKKWKPFLILK
;
A
#
# COMPACT_ATOMS: atom_id res chain seq x y z
N MET A 1 -18.89 10.55 31.90
CA MET A 1 -18.81 11.94 31.40
C MET A 1 -20.14 12.40 30.86
N LYS A 2 -20.51 13.65 31.13
CA LYS A 2 -21.75 14.27 30.65
C LYS A 2 -21.54 14.88 29.27
N MET A 3 -22.47 14.66 28.35
CA MET A 3 -22.46 15.29 27.02
C MET A 3 -23.53 16.37 26.91
N ASN A 4 -23.24 17.40 26.12
CA ASN A 4 -24.20 18.40 25.66
C ASN A 4 -24.21 18.35 24.13
N ARG A 5 -25.34 18.58 23.48
CA ARG A 5 -25.41 18.68 22.01
C ARG A 5 -24.69 19.94 21.52
N HIS A 6 -24.10 19.87 20.34
CA HIS A 6 -23.40 20.99 19.71
C HIS A 6 -23.74 21.11 18.22
N PHE A 7 -23.58 20.03 17.44
CA PHE A 7 -23.95 20.02 16.01
C PHE A 7 -25.36 19.49 15.77
N THR A 8 -25.95 18.79 16.74
CA THR A 8 -27.29 18.18 16.63
C THR A 8 -28.35 18.90 17.44
N VAL A 9 -29.62 18.75 17.05
CA VAL A 9 -30.79 19.20 17.83
C VAL A 9 -31.58 18.00 18.36
N PRO A 10 -32.32 18.12 19.48
CA PRO A 10 -33.15 17.02 19.99
C PRO A 10 -34.24 16.62 18.99
N GLN A 11 -34.39 15.31 18.75
CA GLN A 11 -35.39 14.79 17.80
C GLN A 11 -36.81 14.89 18.38
N ASN A 12 -37.59 15.88 17.91
CA ASN A 12 -39.04 16.00 18.16
C ASN A 12 -39.86 15.73 16.87
N GLY A 13 -39.55 14.65 16.16
CA GLY A 13 -40.40 14.14 15.06
C GLY A 13 -40.13 14.68 13.65
N GLU A 14 -39.22 15.64 13.48
CA GLU A 14 -38.71 16.03 12.15
C GLU A 14 -37.25 15.61 11.98
N SER A 15 -36.89 15.27 10.74
CA SER A 15 -35.68 14.49 10.38
C SER A 15 -34.38 15.23 10.69
N SER A 16 -33.27 14.47 10.74
CA SER A 16 -31.92 15.04 10.71
C SER A 16 -31.76 16.02 9.55
N THR A 17 -30.99 17.10 9.75
CA THR A 17 -30.65 18.10 8.71
C THR A 17 -29.86 17.54 7.52
N ILE A 18 -29.50 16.26 7.55
CA ILE A 18 -28.77 15.55 6.50
C ILE A 18 -29.77 15.05 5.45
N GLN A 19 -29.68 15.60 4.24
CA GLN A 19 -30.38 15.06 3.07
C GLN A 19 -29.67 13.82 2.54
N TRP A 20 -30.46 12.83 2.10
CA TRP A 20 -29.97 11.54 1.62
C TRP A 20 -30.38 11.32 0.18
N THR A 21 -29.47 10.76 -0.62
CA THR A 21 -29.69 10.52 -2.04
C THR A 21 -29.14 9.16 -2.44
N LYS A 22 -29.67 8.60 -3.53
CA LYS A 22 -29.12 7.41 -4.14
C LYS A 22 -28.04 7.78 -5.15
N ARG A 23 -26.98 6.96 -5.19
CA ARG A 23 -25.90 7.03 -6.20
C ARG A 23 -25.57 5.62 -6.67
N ASN A 24 -24.81 5.52 -7.75
CA ASN A 24 -24.23 4.27 -8.24
C ASN A 24 -22.70 4.39 -8.16
N SER A 25 -22.01 3.28 -7.89
CA SER A 25 -20.56 3.16 -7.96
C SER A 25 -20.19 2.06 -8.94
N LYS A 26 -19.30 2.33 -9.88
CA LYS A 26 -18.91 1.38 -10.94
C LYS A 26 -17.44 1.54 -11.30
N ILE A 27 -16.73 0.42 -11.43
CA ILE A 27 -15.40 0.36 -12.03
C ILE A 27 -15.47 -0.55 -13.26
N THR A 28 -14.90 -0.09 -14.37
CA THR A 28 -14.62 -0.89 -15.56
C THR A 28 -13.12 -0.91 -15.83
N ASN A 29 -12.64 -2.02 -16.40
CA ASN A 29 -11.34 -2.13 -17.05
C ASN A 29 -11.31 -1.29 -18.35
N PRO A 30 -10.15 -1.14 -19.05
CA PRO A 30 -10.06 -0.34 -20.27
C PRO A 30 -10.86 -0.97 -21.42
N ASP A 31 -11.00 -2.30 -21.40
CA ASP A 31 -11.81 -3.10 -22.33
C ASP A 31 -13.34 -2.99 -22.07
N GLY A 32 -13.76 -2.19 -21.10
CA GLY A 32 -15.16 -2.00 -20.71
C GLY A 32 -15.74 -3.10 -19.81
N SER A 33 -14.99 -4.16 -19.49
CA SER A 33 -15.45 -5.23 -18.58
C SER A 33 -15.61 -4.70 -17.15
N LYS A 34 -16.64 -5.17 -16.43
CA LYS A 34 -16.97 -4.67 -15.08
C LYS A 34 -16.08 -5.31 -14.01
N VAL A 35 -15.36 -4.49 -13.25
CA VAL A 35 -14.54 -4.90 -12.09
C VAL A 35 -15.35 -4.84 -10.79
N PHE A 36 -16.20 -3.82 -10.66
CA PHE A 36 -17.05 -3.59 -9.49
C PHE A 36 -18.29 -2.81 -9.90
N GLU A 37 -19.44 -3.10 -9.29
CA GLU A 37 -20.69 -2.36 -9.47
C GLU A 37 -21.52 -2.46 -8.19
N ALA A 38 -22.01 -1.32 -7.71
CA ALA A 38 -22.95 -1.19 -6.60
C ALA A 38 -23.96 -0.09 -6.95
N ASN A 39 -25.22 -0.46 -7.09
CA ASN A 39 -26.29 0.44 -7.54
C ASN A 39 -27.21 0.85 -6.39
N ASP A 40 -27.90 1.98 -6.55
CA ASP A 40 -28.92 2.50 -5.63
C ASP A 40 -28.42 2.73 -4.18
N ILE A 41 -27.11 2.92 -3.99
CA ILE A 41 -26.51 3.07 -2.66
C ILE A 41 -26.89 4.41 -2.03
N LEU A 42 -27.34 4.37 -0.77
CA LEU A 42 -27.85 5.54 -0.06
C LEU A 42 -26.71 6.27 0.66
N VAL A 43 -26.50 7.54 0.32
CA VAL A 43 -25.39 8.38 0.80
C VAL A 43 -25.88 9.80 1.12
N PRO A 44 -25.16 10.59 1.94
CA PRO A 44 -25.51 12.00 2.14
C PRO A 44 -25.39 12.76 0.82
N GLU A 45 -26.31 13.70 0.57
CA GLU A 45 -26.42 14.37 -0.74
C GLU A 45 -25.18 15.17 -1.15
N GLY A 46 -24.49 15.77 -0.17
CA GLY A 46 -23.30 16.60 -0.40
C GLY A 46 -21.99 15.84 -0.61
N TRP A 47 -21.98 14.51 -0.66
CA TRP A 47 -20.75 13.73 -0.89
C TRP A 47 -20.35 13.73 -2.37
N SER A 48 -19.06 13.87 -2.65
CA SER A 48 -18.56 13.70 -4.03
C SER A 48 -18.71 12.25 -4.51
N GLN A 49 -18.78 12.06 -5.83
CA GLN A 49 -18.76 10.71 -6.42
C GLN A 49 -17.50 9.93 -6.01
N VAL A 50 -16.36 10.60 -5.78
CA VAL A 50 -15.11 9.96 -5.34
C VAL A 50 -15.25 9.44 -3.90
N ALA A 51 -15.85 10.21 -2.99
CA ALA A 51 -16.10 9.76 -1.61
C ALA A 51 -17.08 8.56 -1.59
N VAL A 52 -18.14 8.63 -2.39
CA VAL A 52 -19.13 7.55 -2.60
C VAL A 52 -18.47 6.27 -3.14
N ASP A 53 -17.62 6.41 -4.16
CA ASP A 53 -16.89 5.30 -4.76
C ASP A 53 -15.92 4.64 -3.76
N ILE A 54 -15.14 5.42 -3.01
CA ILE A 54 -14.23 4.86 -2.00
C ILE A 54 -15.01 4.15 -0.88
N LEU A 55 -16.14 4.71 -0.42
CA LEU A 55 -17.01 4.08 0.57
C LEU A 55 -17.53 2.72 0.08
N ALA A 56 -18.15 2.69 -1.10
CA ALA A 56 -18.74 1.49 -1.69
C ALA A 56 -17.69 0.40 -1.99
N GLN A 57 -16.53 0.81 -2.52
CA GLN A 57 -15.48 -0.12 -2.93
C GLN A 57 -14.68 -0.67 -1.75
N LYS A 58 -14.36 0.16 -0.74
CA LYS A 58 -13.43 -0.22 0.33
C LYS A 58 -14.11 -0.48 1.68
N TYR A 59 -15.12 0.29 2.04
CA TYR A 59 -15.63 0.34 3.42
C TYR A 59 -16.97 -0.36 3.63
N PHE A 60 -17.80 -0.51 2.59
CA PHE A 60 -18.98 -1.38 2.62
C PHE A 60 -18.57 -2.85 2.81
N ARG A 61 -19.16 -3.49 3.82
CA ARG A 61 -19.06 -4.92 4.05
C ARG A 61 -19.79 -5.66 2.92
N ARG A 62 -19.06 -6.11 1.89
CA ARG A 62 -19.63 -6.69 0.66
C ARG A 62 -20.43 -7.99 0.83
N LYS A 63 -20.18 -8.77 1.89
CA LYS A 63 -20.83 -10.08 2.13
C LYS A 63 -20.99 -10.41 3.60
N GLY A 64 -22.04 -11.17 3.91
CA GLY A 64 -22.32 -11.73 5.23
C GLY A 64 -23.19 -10.85 6.14
N VAL A 65 -23.73 -9.75 5.62
CA VAL A 65 -24.70 -8.91 6.35
C VAL A 65 -26.07 -9.60 6.31
N PRO A 66 -26.68 -9.98 7.45
CA PRO A 66 -27.95 -10.68 7.46
C PRO A 66 -29.10 -9.75 7.08
N LYS A 67 -30.03 -10.21 6.25
CA LYS A 67 -31.21 -9.43 5.82
C LYS A 67 -32.22 -9.17 6.94
N TYR A 68 -32.28 -10.06 7.94
CA TYR A 68 -33.09 -9.89 9.14
C TYR A 68 -32.25 -10.12 10.39
N LEU A 69 -32.47 -9.24 11.38
CA LEU A 69 -31.73 -9.17 12.63
C LEU A 69 -32.71 -9.14 13.80
N LYS A 70 -32.29 -9.69 14.94
CA LYS A 70 -32.98 -9.55 16.23
C LYS A 70 -32.03 -9.04 17.30
N LYS A 71 -32.53 -8.23 18.23
CA LYS A 71 -31.76 -7.72 19.38
C LYS A 71 -31.49 -8.84 20.38
N VAL A 72 -30.33 -8.75 21.04
CA VAL A 72 -29.96 -9.63 22.16
C VAL A 72 -30.06 -8.84 23.45
N GLN A 73 -30.97 -9.25 24.32
CA GLN A 73 -31.12 -8.66 25.64
C GLN A 73 -29.83 -8.85 26.45
N GLU A 74 -29.30 -7.73 26.96
CA GLU A 74 -28.10 -7.69 27.79
C GLU A 74 -28.37 -6.76 28.98
N ASP A 75 -28.24 -7.31 30.20
CA ASP A 75 -28.63 -6.60 31.41
C ASP A 75 -27.82 -5.31 31.60
N GLY A 76 -28.53 -4.23 31.92
CA GLY A 76 -27.94 -2.90 32.07
C GLY A 76 -27.67 -2.16 30.75
N ILE A 77 -27.95 -2.73 29.58
CA ILE A 77 -27.81 -2.05 28.28
C ILE A 77 -29.19 -1.58 27.75
N PRO A 78 -29.38 -0.28 27.45
CA PRO A 78 -30.62 0.26 26.89
C PRO A 78 -31.03 -0.44 25.59
N GLU A 79 -32.35 -0.64 25.38
CA GLU A 79 -32.91 -1.42 24.27
C GLU A 79 -32.40 -0.99 22.89
N TRP A 80 -32.32 0.32 22.64
CA TRP A 80 -31.80 0.89 21.38
C TRP A 80 -30.32 0.60 21.13
N LEU A 81 -29.53 0.37 22.20
CA LEU A 81 -28.08 0.19 22.18
C LEU A 81 -27.66 -1.29 22.26
N GLN A 82 -28.61 -2.21 22.45
CA GLN A 82 -28.36 -3.65 22.45
C GLN A 82 -27.80 -4.13 21.11
N LYS A 83 -26.90 -5.12 21.17
CA LYS A 83 -26.33 -5.78 20.00
C LYS A 83 -27.39 -6.55 19.21
N SER A 84 -27.16 -6.75 17.92
CA SER A 84 -28.04 -7.53 17.04
C SER A 84 -27.37 -8.83 16.61
N ILE A 85 -28.15 -9.87 16.35
CA ILE A 85 -27.72 -11.15 15.75
C ILE A 85 -28.63 -11.53 14.57
N PRO A 86 -28.19 -12.43 13.67
CA PRO A 86 -29.05 -12.95 12.61
C PRO A 86 -30.36 -13.54 13.16
N ASP A 87 -31.50 -13.10 12.62
CA ASP A 87 -32.80 -13.66 12.97
C ASP A 87 -33.04 -14.95 12.16
N THR A 88 -32.50 -16.07 12.66
CA THR A 88 -32.49 -17.36 11.96
C THR A 88 -33.86 -17.80 11.45
N GLU A 89 -34.92 -17.60 12.25
CA GLU A 89 -36.29 -17.98 11.90
C GLU A 89 -36.80 -17.17 10.68
N LYS A 90 -36.61 -15.84 10.68
CA LYS A 90 -36.99 -15.01 9.53
C LYS A 90 -36.07 -15.24 8.33
N LEU A 91 -34.79 -15.50 8.55
CA LEU A 91 -33.84 -15.81 7.47
C LEU A 91 -34.17 -17.16 6.81
N GLU A 92 -34.64 -18.15 7.54
CA GLU A 92 -35.05 -19.44 6.98
C GLU A 92 -36.27 -19.32 6.05
N SER A 93 -37.14 -18.32 6.25
CA SER A 93 -38.23 -17.98 5.31
C SER A 93 -37.76 -17.44 3.95
N LEU A 94 -36.49 -17.04 3.84
CA LEU A 94 -35.87 -16.56 2.59
C LEU A 94 -35.11 -17.68 1.87
N LYS A 95 -34.97 -17.54 0.55
CA LYS A 95 -34.07 -18.39 -0.24
C LYS A 95 -32.62 -18.24 0.25
N PRO A 96 -31.79 -19.28 0.23
CA PRO A 96 -30.41 -19.24 0.74
C PRO A 96 -29.57 -18.05 0.24
N GLU A 97 -29.72 -17.70 -1.03
CA GLU A 97 -29.06 -16.57 -1.70
C GLU A 97 -29.51 -15.20 -1.21
N ASP A 98 -30.75 -15.07 -0.72
CA ASP A 98 -31.35 -13.80 -0.25
C ASP A 98 -31.12 -13.53 1.25
N ARG A 99 -30.54 -14.49 1.99
CA ARG A 99 -30.36 -14.41 3.45
C ARG A 99 -29.27 -13.43 3.87
N PHE A 100 -28.21 -13.33 3.08
CA PHE A 100 -27.02 -12.55 3.40
C PHE A 100 -26.58 -11.70 2.21
N GLY A 101 -26.54 -10.39 2.41
CA GLY A 101 -26.07 -9.42 1.43
C GLY A 101 -24.78 -8.74 1.88
N GLY A 102 -24.62 -7.50 1.43
CA GLY A 102 -23.64 -6.55 1.94
C GLY A 102 -24.31 -5.23 2.32
N GLU A 103 -23.53 -4.31 2.88
CA GLU A 103 -23.97 -2.92 3.14
C GLU A 103 -24.30 -2.22 1.82
N THR A 104 -25.40 -1.45 1.84
CA THR A 104 -25.94 -0.68 0.71
C THR A 104 -26.16 0.80 1.04
N SER A 105 -26.00 1.18 2.31
CA SER A 105 -26.19 2.54 2.78
C SER A 105 -25.03 3.01 3.68
N ALA A 106 -24.64 4.27 3.53
CA ALA A 106 -23.70 4.91 4.45
C ALA A 106 -24.26 4.98 5.88
N LEU A 107 -25.58 5.02 6.06
CA LEU A 107 -26.22 4.93 7.39
C LEU A 107 -25.88 3.62 8.11
N GLU A 108 -25.80 2.50 7.39
CA GLU A 108 -25.45 1.19 7.98
C GLU A 108 -24.02 1.23 8.54
N VAL A 109 -23.09 1.81 7.77
CA VAL A 109 -21.69 2.02 8.16
C VAL A 109 -21.59 2.96 9.37
N PHE A 110 -22.25 4.12 9.33
CA PHE A 110 -22.21 5.10 10.43
C PHE A 110 -22.85 4.54 11.69
N HIS A 111 -23.98 3.82 11.56
CA HIS A 111 -24.66 3.16 12.67
C HIS A 111 -23.77 2.13 13.35
N ARG A 112 -23.11 1.23 12.60
CA ARG A 112 -22.22 0.23 13.23
C ARG A 112 -20.99 0.86 13.87
N LEU A 113 -20.46 1.96 13.33
CA LEU A 113 -19.32 2.66 13.93
C LEU A 113 -19.74 3.39 15.21
N ALA A 114 -20.65 4.38 15.09
CA ALA A 114 -21.12 5.20 16.20
C ALA A 114 -21.79 4.35 17.28
N GLY A 115 -22.65 3.41 16.90
CA GLY A 115 -23.35 2.52 17.82
C GLY A 115 -22.43 1.57 18.58
N CYS A 116 -21.41 1.01 17.92
CA CYS A 116 -20.41 0.18 18.59
C CYS A 116 -19.60 0.98 19.62
N TRP A 117 -19.07 2.16 19.25
CA TRP A 117 -18.36 3.01 20.20
C TRP A 117 -19.27 3.46 21.36
N THR A 118 -20.53 3.79 21.07
CA THR A 118 -21.51 4.16 22.11
C THR A 118 -21.80 2.99 23.06
N TYR A 119 -21.96 1.77 22.53
CA TYR A 119 -22.21 0.56 23.31
C TYR A 119 -21.04 0.24 24.25
N TRP A 120 -19.80 0.22 23.75
CA TRP A 120 -18.62 0.01 24.58
C TRP A 120 -18.40 1.16 25.57
N GLY A 121 -18.64 2.41 25.16
CA GLY A 121 -18.58 3.58 26.03
C GLY A 121 -19.58 3.50 27.19
N TYR A 122 -20.82 3.11 26.92
CA TYR A 122 -21.87 2.96 27.93
C TYR A 122 -21.59 1.79 28.87
N LYS A 123 -21.29 0.61 28.31
CA LYS A 123 -20.99 -0.62 29.06
C LYS A 123 -19.84 -0.44 30.07
N TYR A 124 -18.83 0.35 29.71
CA TYR A 124 -17.67 0.65 30.56
C TYR A 124 -17.71 2.05 31.19
N LYS A 125 -18.89 2.67 31.30
CA LYS A 125 -19.16 3.88 32.10
C LYS A 125 -18.39 5.15 31.68
N TYR A 126 -18.12 5.31 30.39
CA TYR A 126 -17.59 6.57 29.83
C TYR A 126 -18.66 7.68 29.81
N PHE A 127 -19.95 7.33 29.81
CA PHE A 127 -21.07 8.28 29.89
C PHE A 127 -21.65 8.34 31.32
N SER A 128 -22.16 9.50 31.75
CA SER A 128 -22.81 9.63 33.07
C SER A 128 -24.24 9.09 33.11
N ASP A 129 -24.89 9.01 31.96
CA ASP A 129 -26.31 8.74 31.79
C ASP A 129 -26.61 8.31 30.34
N GLU A 130 -27.81 7.78 30.09
CA GLU A 130 -28.24 7.33 28.76
C GLU A 130 -28.38 8.50 27.76
N GLU A 131 -28.81 9.68 28.21
CA GLU A 131 -28.94 10.84 27.31
C GLU A 131 -27.58 11.29 26.78
N SER A 132 -26.55 11.30 27.63
CA SER A 132 -25.17 11.57 27.22
C SER A 132 -24.67 10.56 26.16
N ALA A 133 -25.13 9.30 26.22
CA ALA A 133 -24.81 8.29 25.21
C ALA A 133 -25.61 8.49 23.91
N LYS A 134 -26.88 8.92 23.97
CA LYS A 134 -27.67 9.30 22.78
C LYS A 134 -27.08 10.50 22.07
N ILE A 135 -26.76 11.56 22.82
CA ILE A 135 -26.05 12.74 22.31
C ILE A 135 -24.76 12.33 21.61
N PHE A 136 -23.94 11.51 22.25
CA PHE A 136 -22.70 11.01 21.65
C PHE A 136 -22.96 10.24 20.35
N TYR A 137 -23.93 9.33 20.31
CA TYR A 137 -24.30 8.60 19.09
C TYR A 137 -24.72 9.56 17.96
N ASP A 138 -25.63 10.49 18.24
CA ASP A 138 -26.18 11.43 17.24
C ASP A 138 -25.10 12.35 16.66
N GLU A 139 -24.26 12.94 17.52
CA GLU A 139 -23.17 13.85 17.12
C GLU A 139 -22.14 13.12 16.25
N ILE A 140 -21.83 11.86 16.53
CA ILE A 140 -20.87 11.08 15.73
C ILE A 140 -21.45 10.64 14.38
N VAL A 141 -22.74 10.25 14.32
CA VAL A 141 -23.41 10.01 13.04
C VAL A 141 -23.42 11.28 12.19
N TYR A 142 -23.68 12.44 12.80
CA TYR A 142 -23.62 13.73 12.13
C TYR A 142 -22.21 14.05 11.59
N MET A 143 -21.17 13.94 12.42
CA MET A 143 -19.78 14.21 12.03
C MET A 143 -19.29 13.32 10.87
N LEU A 144 -19.68 12.03 10.88
CA LEU A 144 -19.35 11.09 9.80
C LEU A 144 -20.08 11.45 8.51
N ALA A 145 -21.40 11.72 8.59
CA ALA A 145 -22.20 12.07 7.43
C ALA A 145 -21.82 13.42 6.80
N THR A 146 -21.37 14.39 7.60
CA THR A 146 -20.93 15.72 7.14
C THR A 146 -19.44 15.80 6.84
N GLN A 147 -18.70 14.69 6.97
CA GLN A 147 -17.26 14.57 6.69
C GLN A 147 -16.37 15.48 7.56
N MET A 148 -16.77 15.75 8.80
CA MET A 148 -16.00 16.56 9.75
C MET A 148 -14.77 15.82 10.30
N ALA A 149 -14.82 14.50 10.36
CA ALA A 149 -13.69 13.65 10.70
C ALA A 149 -13.87 12.23 10.17
N ALA A 150 -12.76 11.49 10.06
CA ALA A 150 -12.76 10.06 9.74
C ALA A 150 -11.76 9.29 10.61
N PRO A 151 -12.10 8.07 11.06
CA PRO A 151 -11.16 7.17 11.72
C PRO A 151 -10.26 6.48 10.69
N ASN A 152 -9.16 5.87 11.15
CA ASN A 152 -8.29 5.05 10.32
C ASN A 152 -9.01 3.84 9.67
N SER A 153 -8.57 3.43 8.47
CA SER A 153 -9.24 2.37 7.67
C SER A 153 -9.59 1.07 8.43
N PRO A 154 -8.74 0.50 9.32
CA PRO A 154 -9.13 -0.64 10.16
C PRO A 154 -10.42 -0.49 10.98
N GLN A 155 -10.75 0.72 11.46
CA GLN A 155 -12.03 0.98 12.12
C GLN A 155 -13.19 0.77 11.14
N TRP A 156 -13.12 1.39 9.96
CA TRP A 156 -14.13 1.19 8.91
C TRP A 156 -14.30 -0.27 8.49
N PHE A 157 -13.22 -1.07 8.50
CA PHE A 157 -13.28 -2.49 8.13
C PHE A 157 -13.85 -3.40 9.23
N ASN A 158 -13.50 -3.14 10.50
CA ASN A 158 -13.66 -4.12 11.59
C ASN A 158 -14.67 -3.69 12.66
N THR A 159 -14.82 -2.38 12.92
CA THR A 159 -15.62 -1.88 14.04
C THR A 159 -17.12 -2.07 13.78
N GLY A 160 -17.80 -2.60 14.80
CA GLY A 160 -19.25 -2.78 14.82
C GLY A 160 -19.80 -3.97 14.05
N LEU A 161 -18.99 -4.76 13.33
CA LEU A 161 -19.49 -5.91 12.57
C LEU A 161 -20.22 -6.94 13.44
N ASN A 162 -19.69 -7.24 14.62
CA ASN A 162 -20.34 -8.13 15.58
C ASN A 162 -21.52 -7.46 16.28
N TRP A 163 -21.36 -6.22 16.76
CA TRP A 163 -22.41 -5.50 17.48
C TRP A 163 -23.65 -5.21 16.62
N ALA A 164 -23.48 -4.76 15.38
CA ALA A 164 -24.58 -4.38 14.50
C ALA A 164 -25.27 -5.56 13.80
N TYR A 165 -24.51 -6.62 13.47
CA TYR A 165 -24.97 -7.69 12.57
C TYR A 165 -24.80 -9.11 13.12
N GLY A 166 -24.13 -9.29 14.27
CA GLY A 166 -23.73 -10.61 14.77
C GLY A 166 -22.72 -11.33 13.88
N ILE A 167 -22.00 -10.61 13.01
CA ILE A 167 -20.95 -11.20 12.17
C ILE A 167 -19.78 -11.62 13.07
N ASP A 168 -19.28 -12.82 12.85
CA ASP A 168 -18.15 -13.35 13.61
C ASP A 168 -17.29 -14.34 12.80
N GLY A 169 -16.20 -14.84 13.39
CA GLY A 169 -15.31 -15.82 12.81
C GLY A 169 -14.43 -16.51 13.86
N LYS A 170 -13.79 -17.62 13.47
CA LYS A 170 -12.89 -18.38 14.35
C LYS A 170 -11.70 -17.53 14.80
N SER A 171 -11.36 -17.56 16.10
CA SER A 171 -10.13 -16.94 16.65
C SER A 171 -8.90 -17.18 15.77
N GLN A 172 -8.12 -16.12 15.59
CA GLN A 172 -6.86 -16.12 14.84
C GLN A 172 -5.65 -15.93 15.78
N GLY A 173 -5.77 -16.37 17.05
CA GLY A 173 -4.70 -16.27 18.04
C GLY A 173 -4.44 -14.85 18.54
N HIS A 174 -5.49 -14.05 18.67
CA HIS A 174 -5.44 -12.69 19.21
C HIS A 174 -5.71 -12.68 20.72
N TYR A 175 -5.37 -11.56 21.36
CA TYR A 175 -5.51 -11.33 22.80
C TYR A 175 -6.09 -9.94 23.07
N TYR A 176 -6.76 -9.78 24.19
CA TYR A 176 -7.26 -8.50 24.71
C TYR A 176 -7.12 -8.47 26.24
N VAL A 177 -7.19 -7.30 26.85
CA VAL A 177 -7.32 -7.17 28.31
C VAL A 177 -8.79 -6.94 28.64
N ASP A 178 -9.39 -7.81 29.45
CA ASP A 178 -10.77 -7.62 29.93
C ASP A 178 -10.83 -6.35 30.79
N PRO A 179 -11.59 -5.31 30.40
CA PRO A 179 -11.53 -4.03 31.12
C PRO A 179 -12.14 -4.06 32.52
N SER A 180 -12.94 -5.09 32.82
CA SER A 180 -13.60 -5.31 34.11
C SER A 180 -12.69 -6.05 35.11
N THR A 181 -11.82 -6.94 34.62
CA THR A 181 -10.92 -7.73 35.48
C THR A 181 -9.45 -7.29 35.42
N GLY A 182 -9.07 -6.51 34.40
CA GLY A 182 -7.69 -6.10 34.13
C GLY A 182 -6.77 -7.24 33.68
N LYS A 183 -7.32 -8.41 33.33
CA LYS A 183 -6.53 -9.60 32.96
C LYS A 183 -6.42 -9.77 31.46
N LEU A 184 -5.26 -10.25 31.00
CA LEU A 184 -5.07 -10.70 29.63
C LEU A 184 -5.92 -11.95 29.36
N VAL A 185 -6.69 -11.92 28.27
CA VAL A 185 -7.55 -13.00 27.79
C VAL A 185 -7.23 -13.29 26.33
N LYS A 186 -7.26 -14.56 25.94
CA LYS A 186 -7.15 -14.98 24.53
C LYS A 186 -8.52 -14.91 23.87
N SER A 187 -8.62 -14.22 22.75
CA SER A 187 -9.88 -14.09 22.00
C SER A 187 -10.40 -15.44 21.53
N THR A 188 -11.66 -15.73 21.84
CA THR A 188 -12.44 -16.87 21.33
C THR A 188 -12.94 -16.64 19.90
N PHE A 189 -13.22 -15.37 19.59
CA PHE A 189 -13.94 -14.92 18.41
C PHE A 189 -13.19 -13.81 17.67
N ALA A 190 -13.44 -13.65 16.37
CA ALA A 190 -12.63 -12.79 15.50
C ALA A 190 -13.16 -11.35 15.37
N TYR A 191 -14.43 -11.09 15.69
CA TYR A 191 -15.02 -9.76 15.53
C TYR A 191 -15.78 -9.22 16.76
N GLU A 192 -15.98 -10.04 17.81
CA GLU A 192 -16.55 -9.59 19.10
C GLU A 192 -15.74 -8.41 19.68
N HIS A 193 -14.42 -8.57 19.71
CA HIS A 193 -13.46 -7.48 19.88
C HIS A 193 -12.92 -7.08 18.50
N PRO A 194 -13.12 -5.84 18.01
CA PRO A 194 -12.55 -5.42 16.73
C PRO A 194 -11.02 -5.24 16.83
N GLN A 195 -10.34 -5.17 15.67
CA GLN A 195 -8.98 -4.62 15.57
C GLN A 195 -9.07 -3.21 14.94
N PRO A 196 -9.24 -2.15 15.77
CA PRO A 196 -9.38 -0.77 15.28
C PRO A 196 -8.04 -0.06 15.06
N HIS A 197 -6.91 -0.61 15.51
CA HIS A 197 -5.60 0.04 15.44
C HIS A 197 -5.03 -0.03 14.01
N ALA A 198 -4.31 1.01 13.56
CA ALA A 198 -3.64 1.01 12.26
C ALA A 198 -2.12 0.89 12.37
N CYS A 199 -1.55 1.34 13.49
CA CYS A 199 -0.13 1.52 13.65
C CYS A 199 0.36 0.70 14.82
N PHE A 200 1.42 -0.07 14.61
CA PHE A 200 2.01 -0.96 15.60
C PHE A 200 3.52 -0.72 15.61
N ILE A 201 4.10 -0.78 16.80
CA ILE A 201 5.54 -0.86 17.01
C ILE A 201 5.83 -2.22 17.65
N GLN A 202 6.83 -2.94 17.18
CA GLN A 202 7.16 -4.28 17.65
C GLN A 202 8.66 -4.45 17.90
N SER A 203 9.02 -5.08 19.01
CA SER A 203 10.40 -5.49 19.27
C SER A 203 10.76 -6.78 18.51
N VAL A 204 12.07 -6.97 18.37
CA VAL A 204 12.68 -8.22 17.92
C VAL A 204 13.92 -8.47 18.76
N ASP A 205 14.04 -9.69 19.28
CA ASP A 205 15.21 -10.15 20.00
C ASP A 205 16.19 -10.87 19.06
N ASP A 206 17.47 -10.92 19.42
CA ASP A 206 18.55 -11.53 18.63
C ASP A 206 18.57 -13.08 18.75
N ASP A 207 17.39 -13.67 18.54
CA ASP A 207 17.07 -15.09 18.50
C ASP A 207 16.38 -15.44 17.18
N LEU A 208 16.61 -16.63 16.64
CA LEU A 208 16.05 -17.03 15.35
C LEU A 208 14.58 -17.49 15.42
N VAL A 209 14.19 -18.27 16.44
CA VAL A 209 12.94 -19.08 16.40
C VAL A 209 12.09 -19.06 17.66
N ASN A 210 12.60 -18.56 18.78
CA ASN A 210 11.84 -18.48 20.03
C ASN A 210 10.81 -17.34 20.01
N GLU A 211 9.87 -17.34 20.97
CA GLU A 211 8.90 -16.25 21.16
C GLU A 211 9.67 -14.92 21.37
N GLY A 212 9.35 -13.87 20.62
CA GLY A 212 10.11 -12.61 20.57
C GLY A 212 11.19 -12.53 19.47
N GLY A 213 11.68 -13.66 18.97
CA GLY A 213 12.73 -13.74 17.95
C GLY A 213 12.30 -13.38 16.52
N ILE A 214 13.26 -13.48 15.59
CA ILE A 214 13.14 -13.05 14.19
C ILE A 214 11.98 -13.74 13.45
N MET A 215 11.85 -15.07 13.55
CA MET A 215 10.79 -15.79 12.83
C MET A 215 9.40 -15.58 13.46
N ASP A 216 9.33 -15.37 14.77
CA ASP A 216 8.07 -15.01 15.45
C ASP A 216 7.61 -13.60 15.06
N LEU A 217 8.52 -12.63 14.89
CA LEU A 217 8.17 -11.32 14.34
C LEU A 217 7.44 -11.45 13.01
N TRP A 218 7.93 -12.26 12.06
CA TRP A 218 7.27 -12.44 10.76
C TRP A 218 5.86 -13.04 10.90
N VAL A 219 5.64 -13.94 11.87
CA VAL A 219 4.31 -14.49 12.18
C VAL A 219 3.39 -13.42 12.78
N ARG A 220 3.89 -12.57 13.69
CA ARG A 220 3.14 -11.44 14.26
C ARG A 220 2.77 -10.40 13.20
N GLU A 221 3.72 -10.04 12.33
CA GLU A 221 3.49 -9.12 11.21
C GLU A 221 2.47 -9.66 10.21
N ALA A 222 2.52 -10.95 9.87
CA ALA A 222 1.53 -11.57 8.99
C ALA A 222 0.09 -11.48 9.56
N ARG A 223 -0.08 -11.59 10.89
CA ARG A 223 -1.38 -11.36 11.55
C ARG A 223 -1.83 -9.91 11.42
N LEU A 224 -0.93 -8.93 11.60
CA LEU A 224 -1.24 -7.51 11.44
C LEU A 224 -1.64 -7.13 10.01
N PHE A 225 -0.87 -7.60 9.02
CA PHE A 225 -1.14 -7.32 7.61
C PHE A 225 -2.48 -7.90 7.16
N LYS A 226 -2.88 -9.08 7.68
CA LYS A 226 -4.19 -9.71 7.39
C LYS A 226 -5.39 -8.81 7.73
N TYR A 227 -5.31 -8.05 8.82
CA TYR A 227 -6.35 -7.08 9.23
C TYR A 227 -6.07 -5.65 8.73
N GLY A 228 -5.16 -5.51 7.76
CA GLY A 228 -4.86 -4.23 7.10
C GLY A 228 -4.18 -3.22 8.02
N SER A 229 -3.44 -3.67 9.03
CA SER A 229 -2.60 -2.82 9.89
C SER A 229 -1.16 -2.72 9.37
N GLY A 230 -0.43 -1.71 9.82
CA GLY A 230 0.99 -1.50 9.53
C GLY A 230 1.86 -1.56 10.80
N THR A 231 3.12 -1.96 10.64
CA THR A 231 4.05 -2.31 11.74
C THR A 231 5.42 -1.69 11.52
N GLY A 232 6.12 -1.34 12.60
CA GLY A 232 7.52 -0.94 12.54
C GLY A 232 8.35 -1.56 13.65
N THR A 233 9.63 -1.79 13.36
CA THR A 233 10.57 -2.46 14.27
C THR A 233 11.95 -1.82 14.12
N ASN A 234 12.63 -1.61 15.24
CA ASN A 234 14.06 -1.30 15.25
C ASN A 234 14.83 -2.61 15.31
N PHE A 235 15.70 -2.82 14.32
CA PHE A 235 16.48 -4.04 14.17
C PHE A 235 17.89 -3.94 14.77
N SER A 236 18.23 -2.83 15.43
CA SER A 236 19.58 -2.53 15.94
C SER A 236 20.05 -3.42 17.09
N ASN A 237 19.20 -4.29 17.62
CA ASN A 237 19.60 -5.31 18.59
C ASN A 237 20.10 -6.59 17.92
N LEU A 238 19.76 -6.84 16.64
CA LEU A 238 20.25 -8.01 15.91
C LEU A 238 21.75 -7.88 15.64
N ARG A 239 22.48 -8.99 15.75
CA ARG A 239 23.92 -9.00 15.50
C ARG A 239 24.25 -8.78 14.02
N GLY A 240 25.26 -7.96 13.76
CA GLY A 240 25.73 -7.65 12.40
C GLY A 240 26.37 -8.83 11.67
N GLU A 241 26.75 -8.61 10.42
CA GLU A 241 27.50 -9.58 9.63
C GLU A 241 28.84 -9.91 10.31
N ASN A 242 29.29 -11.16 10.19
CA ASN A 242 30.53 -11.66 10.79
C ASN A 242 30.59 -11.72 12.33
N GLU A 243 29.58 -11.25 13.07
CA GLU A 243 29.53 -11.42 14.53
C GLU A 243 29.47 -12.91 14.94
N PRO A 244 30.08 -13.30 16.07
CA PRO A 244 30.15 -14.70 16.49
C PRO A 244 28.79 -15.28 16.90
N LEU A 245 28.61 -16.58 16.68
CA LEU A 245 27.45 -17.35 17.14
C LEU A 245 27.81 -18.27 18.30
N SER A 246 26.88 -18.50 19.22
CA SER A 246 27.06 -19.36 20.39
C SER A 246 27.33 -20.83 20.05
N GLY A 247 26.74 -21.33 18.96
CA GLY A 247 26.99 -22.67 18.41
C GLY A 247 28.26 -22.80 17.55
N GLY A 248 29.07 -21.72 17.46
CA GLY A 248 30.18 -21.62 16.52
C GLY A 248 29.75 -21.08 15.14
N GLY A 249 30.73 -20.61 14.37
CA GLY A 249 30.48 -19.91 13.10
C GLY A 249 30.21 -18.40 13.29
N LYS A 250 29.62 -17.79 12.27
CA LYS A 250 29.41 -16.34 12.14
C LYS A 250 27.99 -16.03 11.67
N SER A 251 27.48 -14.86 12.08
CA SER A 251 26.21 -14.30 11.61
C SER A 251 26.22 -14.00 10.11
N SER A 252 25.07 -14.21 9.47
CA SER A 252 24.77 -13.81 8.08
C SER A 252 24.36 -12.33 7.94
N GLY A 253 24.39 -11.57 9.03
CA GLY A 253 24.06 -10.16 9.09
C GLY A 253 22.57 -9.84 9.00
N LEU A 254 22.23 -8.62 9.41
CA LEU A 254 20.87 -8.11 9.46
C LEU A 254 20.19 -8.15 8.06
N MET A 255 20.94 -7.77 7.03
CA MET A 255 20.43 -7.61 5.67
C MET A 255 19.85 -8.90 5.08
N SER A 256 20.34 -10.07 5.52
CA SER A 256 19.82 -11.37 5.12
C SER A 256 18.38 -11.60 5.62
N PHE A 257 18.10 -11.21 6.87
CA PHE A 257 16.76 -11.32 7.46
C PHE A 257 15.80 -10.26 6.95
N LEU A 258 16.27 -9.02 6.72
CA LEU A 258 15.43 -7.96 6.15
C LEU A 258 14.90 -8.31 4.77
N LYS A 259 15.70 -8.99 3.92
CA LYS A 259 15.26 -9.50 2.61
C LYS A 259 14.15 -10.55 2.74
N ILE A 260 14.23 -11.45 3.72
CA ILE A 260 13.15 -12.43 4.00
C ILE A 260 11.87 -11.70 4.40
N GLY A 261 11.98 -10.73 5.32
CA GLY A 261 10.85 -9.92 5.79
C GLY A 261 10.16 -9.11 4.69
N ASP A 262 10.94 -8.48 3.82
CA ASP A 262 10.46 -7.74 2.64
C ASP A 262 9.66 -8.66 1.70
N ARG A 263 10.17 -9.87 1.42
CA ARG A 263 9.44 -10.86 0.62
C ARG A 263 8.16 -11.37 1.29
N ALA A 264 8.19 -11.60 2.60
CA ALA A 264 7.01 -11.98 3.37
C ALA A 264 5.93 -10.88 3.34
N ALA A 265 6.32 -9.61 3.49
CA ALA A 265 5.41 -8.47 3.39
C ALA A 265 4.78 -8.35 1.99
N GLY A 266 5.57 -8.46 0.92
CA GLY A 266 5.07 -8.39 -0.47
C GLY A 266 4.08 -9.49 -0.84
N ALA A 267 4.19 -10.67 -0.23
CA ALA A 267 3.28 -11.79 -0.43
C ALA A 267 1.90 -11.61 0.25
N ILE A 268 1.76 -10.70 1.23
CA ILE A 268 0.55 -10.61 2.06
C ILE A 268 -0.30 -9.39 1.68
N LYS A 269 -1.57 -9.66 1.32
CA LYS A 269 -2.58 -8.65 0.94
C LYS A 269 -3.82 -8.79 1.81
N SER A 270 -4.31 -7.68 2.38
CA SER A 270 -5.52 -7.64 3.20
C SER A 270 -6.78 -7.64 2.33
N GLY A 271 -7.88 -8.21 2.85
CA GLY A 271 -9.22 -8.08 2.27
C GLY A 271 -9.41 -8.68 0.87
N GLY A 272 -8.48 -9.52 0.40
CA GLY A 272 -8.55 -10.19 -0.89
C GLY A 272 -8.18 -9.35 -2.12
N THR A 273 -7.99 -8.03 -2.00
CA THR A 273 -7.49 -7.16 -3.10
C THR A 273 -7.00 -5.77 -2.66
N THR A 274 -7.44 -5.22 -1.52
CA THR A 274 -7.54 -3.75 -1.36
C THR A 274 -6.43 -3.03 -0.58
N ARG A 275 -5.55 -3.73 0.16
CA ARG A 275 -4.43 -3.10 0.89
C ARG A 275 -3.19 -4.01 0.93
N ARG A 276 -2.03 -3.48 0.47
CA ARG A 276 -0.70 -4.10 0.64
C ARG A 276 -0.25 -4.03 2.11
N ALA A 277 0.66 -4.92 2.52
CA ALA A 277 1.41 -4.78 3.76
C ALA A 277 2.15 -3.42 3.82
N ALA A 278 2.38 -2.91 5.03
CA ALA A 278 3.12 -1.67 5.26
C ALA A 278 4.05 -1.84 6.46
N LYS A 279 5.36 -1.74 6.22
CA LYS A 279 6.42 -2.01 7.19
C LYS A 279 7.37 -0.82 7.33
N MET A 280 7.79 -0.49 8.55
CA MET A 280 8.96 0.35 8.85
C MET A 280 10.12 -0.54 9.31
N VAL A 281 11.31 -0.28 8.80
CA VAL A 281 12.58 -0.83 9.28
C VAL A 281 13.43 0.32 9.81
N CYS A 282 13.64 0.37 11.13
CA CYS A 282 14.54 1.32 11.78
C CYS A 282 15.91 0.68 12.05
N LEU A 283 16.98 1.43 11.84
CA LEU A 283 18.35 1.06 12.24
C LEU A 283 19.11 2.24 12.85
N ASP A 284 19.81 2.01 13.95
CA ASP A 284 20.60 3.00 14.65
C ASP A 284 21.92 3.25 13.90
N VAL A 285 22.35 4.52 13.84
CA VAL A 285 23.52 4.96 13.05
C VAL A 285 24.88 4.41 13.53
N ASP A 286 24.91 3.64 14.63
CA ASP A 286 26.11 2.96 15.15
C ASP A 286 26.14 1.44 14.86
N HIS A 287 25.23 0.96 14.00
CA HIS A 287 25.16 -0.45 13.61
C HIS A 287 26.28 -0.87 12.65
N PRO A 288 26.92 -2.04 12.82
CA PRO A 288 27.97 -2.52 11.91
C PRO A 288 27.49 -2.61 10.46
N ASP A 289 26.25 -3.08 10.24
CA ASP A 289 25.66 -3.18 8.90
C ASP A 289 25.05 -1.86 8.36
N ILE A 290 25.27 -0.71 9.03
CA ILE A 290 24.59 0.58 8.70
C ILE A 290 24.83 1.01 7.26
N GLU A 291 26.06 0.84 6.75
CA GLU A 291 26.42 1.20 5.39
C GLU A 291 25.64 0.39 4.34
N ASN A 292 25.54 -0.93 4.56
CA ASN A 292 24.78 -1.84 3.70
C ASN A 292 23.27 -1.56 3.76
N PHE A 293 22.77 -1.09 4.90
CA PHE A 293 21.37 -0.71 5.06
C PHE A 293 21.03 0.57 4.30
N ILE A 294 21.91 1.58 4.34
CA ILE A 294 21.77 2.84 3.59
C ILE A 294 21.82 2.57 2.08
N ASP A 295 22.80 1.79 1.60
CA ASP A 295 22.99 1.48 0.18
C ASP A 295 21.93 0.53 -0.41
N TRP A 296 21.08 -0.08 0.43
CA TRP A 296 20.21 -1.19 0.03
C TRP A 296 19.30 -0.82 -1.15
N LYS A 297 18.42 0.17 -1.00
CA LYS A 297 17.45 0.49 -2.07
C LYS A 297 18.11 1.04 -3.32
N VAL A 298 19.15 1.87 -3.18
CA VAL A 298 19.97 2.36 -4.32
C VAL A 298 20.55 1.19 -5.13
N THR A 299 21.00 0.14 -4.46
CA THR A 299 21.54 -1.06 -5.11
C THR A 299 20.45 -1.89 -5.79
N GLU A 300 19.23 -1.92 -5.24
CA GLU A 300 18.09 -2.62 -5.84
C GLU A 300 17.52 -1.87 -7.05
N GLU A 301 17.43 -0.53 -7.04
CA GLU A 301 17.08 0.27 -8.23
C GLU A 301 18.09 0.07 -9.38
N LYS A 302 19.39 0.01 -9.08
CA LYS A 302 20.43 -0.32 -10.08
C LYS A 302 20.24 -1.70 -10.70
N LYS A 303 19.72 -2.68 -9.94
CA LYS A 303 19.35 -4.01 -10.47
C LYS A 303 18.13 -3.92 -11.39
N VAL A 304 17.09 -3.17 -11.02
CA VAL A 304 15.91 -2.95 -11.88
C VAL A 304 16.35 -2.36 -13.23
N ALA A 305 17.15 -1.28 -13.23
CA ALA A 305 17.68 -0.68 -14.46
C ALA A 305 18.45 -1.69 -15.32
N SER A 306 19.27 -2.53 -14.68
CA SER A 306 20.05 -3.58 -15.36
C SER A 306 19.16 -4.68 -15.97
N LEU A 307 18.11 -5.10 -15.25
CA LEU A 307 17.15 -6.11 -15.70
C LEU A 307 16.31 -5.61 -16.88
N VAL A 308 15.77 -4.40 -16.79
CA VAL A 308 15.00 -3.75 -17.86
C VAL A 308 15.87 -3.59 -19.11
N THR A 309 17.00 -2.89 -19.00
CA THR A 309 17.92 -2.65 -20.12
C THR A 309 18.41 -3.94 -20.76
N GLY A 310 18.80 -4.92 -19.93
CA GLY A 310 19.24 -6.23 -20.39
C GLY A 310 18.14 -6.99 -21.13
N SER A 311 16.89 -6.93 -20.66
CA SER A 311 15.77 -7.61 -21.31
C SER A 311 15.44 -7.05 -22.70
N MET A 312 15.39 -5.73 -22.82
CA MET A 312 15.14 -5.02 -24.09
C MET A 312 16.27 -5.28 -25.11
N LEU A 313 17.53 -5.19 -24.68
CA LEU A 313 18.68 -5.46 -25.56
C LEU A 313 18.72 -6.93 -25.99
N ASN A 314 18.43 -7.89 -25.10
CA ASN A 314 18.30 -9.28 -25.50
C ASN A 314 17.19 -9.46 -26.53
N ASN A 315 15.98 -8.96 -26.30
CA ASN A 315 14.88 -9.10 -27.26
C ASN A 315 15.24 -8.53 -28.64
N ARG A 316 15.69 -7.26 -28.68
CA ARG A 316 16.08 -6.55 -29.91
C ARG A 316 17.17 -7.30 -30.69
N HIS A 317 18.31 -7.58 -30.06
CA HIS A 317 19.46 -8.16 -30.77
C HIS A 317 19.29 -9.65 -31.10
N LEU A 318 18.57 -10.42 -30.27
CA LEU A 318 18.29 -11.82 -30.56
C LEU A 318 17.28 -11.96 -31.72
N ASN A 319 16.25 -11.10 -31.79
CA ASN A 319 15.38 -11.09 -32.97
C ASN A 319 16.07 -10.54 -34.23
N ALA A 320 16.98 -9.57 -34.12
CA ALA A 320 17.80 -9.15 -35.27
C ALA A 320 18.71 -10.29 -35.80
N ILE A 321 19.31 -11.10 -34.92
CA ILE A 321 20.05 -12.31 -35.31
C ILE A 321 19.12 -13.34 -35.96
N MET A 322 17.91 -13.53 -35.41
CA MET A 322 16.90 -14.42 -35.99
C MET A 322 16.51 -14.00 -37.40
N SER A 323 16.16 -12.73 -37.61
CA SER A 323 15.81 -12.15 -38.92
C SER A 323 16.96 -12.32 -39.93
N ALA A 324 18.20 -12.00 -39.52
CA ALA A 324 19.37 -12.16 -40.37
C ALA A 324 19.65 -13.62 -40.80
N CYS A 325 19.18 -14.62 -40.04
CA CYS A 325 19.22 -16.02 -40.46
C CYS A 325 18.24 -16.36 -41.60
N TYR A 326 17.22 -15.53 -41.85
CA TYR A 326 16.19 -15.76 -42.89
C TYR A 326 16.29 -14.84 -44.11
N GLU A 327 17.22 -13.86 -44.10
CA GLU A 327 17.51 -12.98 -45.25
C GLU A 327 18.15 -13.71 -46.45
N MET A 328 18.66 -14.94 -46.26
CA MET A 328 19.20 -15.77 -47.33
C MET A 328 18.77 -17.24 -47.19
N GLU A 329 18.81 -17.97 -48.31
CA GLU A 329 18.38 -19.37 -48.39
C GLU A 329 19.55 -20.38 -48.28
N GLY A 330 19.22 -21.64 -48.03
CA GLY A 330 20.19 -22.74 -47.85
C GLY A 330 20.87 -22.79 -46.48
N GLU A 331 21.59 -23.88 -46.18
CA GLU A 331 22.25 -24.11 -44.87
C GLU A 331 23.28 -23.02 -44.49
N ASP A 332 23.89 -22.38 -45.49
CA ASP A 332 24.89 -21.35 -45.28
C ASP A 332 24.34 -20.08 -44.59
N ARG A 333 23.01 -19.91 -44.54
CA ARG A 333 22.33 -18.82 -43.82
C ARG A 333 22.61 -18.81 -42.33
N PHE A 334 22.91 -19.97 -41.75
CA PHE A 334 23.25 -20.13 -40.32
C PHE A 334 24.75 -20.05 -40.04
N ASN A 335 25.57 -19.74 -41.05
CA ASN A 335 27.02 -19.70 -40.95
C ASN A 335 27.54 -18.24 -41.02
N PRO A 336 27.97 -17.63 -39.89
CA PRO A 336 28.41 -16.23 -39.89
C PRO A 336 29.76 -15.97 -40.60
N LYS A 337 30.40 -17.01 -41.17
CA LYS A 337 31.51 -16.81 -42.12
C LYS A 337 31.03 -16.58 -43.56
N LYS A 338 29.77 -16.91 -43.86
CA LYS A 338 29.16 -16.86 -45.20
C LYS A 338 27.99 -15.89 -45.28
N ASN A 339 27.14 -15.85 -44.27
CA ASN A 339 26.09 -14.84 -44.11
C ASN A 339 26.68 -13.55 -43.49
N SER A 340 26.84 -12.50 -44.30
CA SER A 340 27.39 -11.21 -43.88
C SER A 340 26.46 -10.42 -42.98
N SER A 341 25.14 -10.52 -43.16
CA SER A 341 24.14 -9.89 -42.31
C SER A 341 24.16 -10.51 -40.91
N LEU A 342 24.11 -11.84 -40.83
CA LEU A 342 24.25 -12.58 -39.56
C LEU A 342 25.59 -12.28 -38.88
N LYS A 343 26.68 -12.13 -39.64
CA LYS A 343 27.98 -11.71 -39.08
C LYS A 343 27.89 -10.33 -38.43
N LYS A 344 27.23 -9.36 -39.09
CA LYS A 344 27.04 -8.00 -38.58
C LYS A 344 26.17 -8.02 -37.32
N THR A 345 25.00 -8.65 -37.34
CA THR A 345 24.08 -8.69 -36.18
C THR A 345 24.69 -9.41 -34.97
N ILE A 346 25.50 -10.45 -35.18
CA ILE A 346 26.31 -11.08 -34.11
C ILE A 346 27.38 -10.13 -33.56
N GLN A 347 28.06 -9.36 -34.42
CA GLN A 347 29.04 -8.36 -33.97
C GLN A 347 28.36 -7.27 -33.15
N ASP A 348 27.19 -6.78 -33.57
CA ASP A 348 26.43 -5.74 -32.87
C ASP A 348 25.87 -6.26 -31.53
N ALA A 349 25.34 -7.48 -31.49
CA ALA A 349 24.96 -8.15 -30.24
C ALA A 349 26.14 -8.31 -29.27
N LYS A 350 27.34 -8.66 -29.78
CA LYS A 350 28.56 -8.75 -28.96
C LYS A 350 29.04 -7.39 -28.44
N LYS A 351 28.86 -6.29 -29.18
CA LYS A 351 29.18 -4.92 -28.71
C LYS A 351 28.36 -4.53 -27.47
N VAL A 352 27.10 -4.95 -27.42
CA VAL A 352 26.19 -4.69 -26.27
C VAL A 352 26.17 -5.84 -25.25
N LEU A 353 27.18 -6.72 -25.29
CA LEU A 353 27.42 -7.79 -24.30
C LEU A 353 26.32 -8.88 -24.23
N ILE A 354 25.59 -9.15 -25.33
CA ILE A 354 24.67 -10.29 -25.39
C ILE A 354 25.47 -11.61 -25.21
N PRO A 355 25.07 -12.52 -24.30
CA PRO A 355 25.79 -13.76 -24.05
C PRO A 355 25.89 -14.68 -25.28
N ASP A 356 27.10 -15.20 -25.53
CA ASP A 356 27.40 -16.07 -26.69
C ASP A 356 26.53 -17.34 -26.76
N ASN A 357 26.09 -17.87 -25.61
CA ASN A 357 25.18 -19.02 -25.56
C ASN A 357 23.78 -18.69 -26.07
N TYR A 358 23.28 -17.46 -25.87
CA TYR A 358 22.00 -17.00 -26.41
C TYR A 358 22.10 -16.73 -27.91
N ILE A 359 23.18 -16.08 -28.37
CA ILE A 359 23.49 -15.90 -29.80
C ILE A 359 23.49 -17.25 -30.52
N LYS A 360 24.22 -18.23 -29.98
CA LYS A 360 24.28 -19.60 -30.51
C LYS A 360 22.91 -20.29 -30.51
N ARG A 361 22.15 -20.17 -29.42
CA ARG A 361 20.80 -20.74 -29.29
C ARG A 361 19.84 -20.20 -30.35
N VAL A 362 19.84 -18.89 -30.64
CA VAL A 362 19.00 -18.31 -31.69
C VAL A 362 19.32 -18.88 -33.06
N ILE A 363 20.60 -18.98 -33.43
CA ILE A 363 21.02 -19.56 -34.72
C ILE A 363 20.58 -21.03 -34.84
N ASP A 364 20.63 -21.78 -33.74
CA ASP A 364 20.19 -23.18 -33.72
C ASP A 364 18.66 -23.33 -33.71
N LEU A 365 17.91 -22.38 -33.14
CA LEU A 365 16.45 -22.29 -33.27
C LEU A 365 16.04 -21.91 -34.71
N ALA A 366 16.76 -20.97 -35.34
CA ALA A 366 16.55 -20.63 -36.74
C ALA A 366 16.80 -21.84 -37.66
N ARG A 367 17.81 -22.69 -37.35
CA ARG A 367 18.03 -23.97 -38.05
C ARG A 367 16.87 -24.95 -37.89
N GLN A 368 16.18 -24.91 -36.75
CA GLN A 368 14.98 -25.73 -36.49
C GLN A 368 13.68 -25.14 -37.09
N GLY A 369 13.73 -23.95 -37.72
CA GLY A 369 12.58 -23.35 -38.41
C GLY A 369 11.80 -22.30 -37.61
N TYR A 370 12.22 -21.97 -36.39
CA TYR A 370 11.64 -20.87 -35.60
C TYR A 370 12.01 -19.52 -36.23
N LYS A 371 11.03 -18.65 -36.45
CA LYS A 371 11.22 -17.34 -37.11
C LYS A 371 11.26 -16.12 -36.17
N GLU A 372 10.87 -16.32 -34.93
CA GLU A 372 10.83 -15.30 -33.89
C GLU A 372 11.28 -15.92 -32.56
N ILE A 373 11.80 -15.11 -31.65
CA ILE A 373 12.05 -15.51 -30.26
C ILE A 373 11.36 -14.53 -29.32
N LEU A 374 10.53 -15.05 -28.42
CA LEU A 374 9.99 -14.24 -27.33
C LEU A 374 11.02 -14.19 -26.22
N PHE A 375 11.70 -13.05 -26.08
CA PHE A 375 12.43 -12.68 -24.87
C PHE A 375 11.58 -11.62 -24.16
N GLU A 376 11.13 -11.92 -22.93
CA GLU A 376 10.23 -11.03 -22.20
C GLU A 376 10.87 -9.67 -21.92
N GLU A 377 10.19 -8.58 -22.29
CA GLU A 377 10.62 -7.21 -22.02
C GLU A 377 10.13 -6.81 -20.63
N LEU A 378 11.05 -6.69 -19.68
CA LEU A 378 10.77 -6.13 -18.36
C LEU A 378 10.72 -4.60 -18.47
N THR A 379 9.88 -3.95 -17.66
CA THR A 379 9.67 -2.50 -17.68
C THR A 379 9.98 -1.88 -16.32
N THR A 380 10.03 -0.55 -16.27
CA THR A 380 10.13 0.20 -15.01
C THR A 380 8.77 0.42 -14.33
N ASP A 381 7.68 -0.22 -14.78
CA ASP A 381 6.44 -0.24 -14.00
C ASP A 381 6.68 -1.04 -12.71
N TRP A 382 6.22 -0.53 -11.56
CA TRP A 382 6.36 -1.16 -10.25
C TRP A 382 5.66 -2.53 -10.15
N GLN A 383 4.78 -2.87 -11.10
CA GLN A 383 4.18 -4.20 -11.24
C GLN A 383 5.01 -5.17 -12.07
N SER A 384 6.03 -4.69 -12.79
CA SER A 384 6.92 -5.50 -13.62
C SER A 384 7.73 -6.50 -12.81
N ASP A 385 8.05 -7.64 -13.40
CA ASP A 385 8.88 -8.66 -12.77
C ASP A 385 10.32 -8.24 -12.49
N ALA A 386 10.80 -7.12 -13.08
CA ALA A 386 12.02 -6.47 -12.60
C ALA A 386 11.90 -6.01 -11.14
N TYR A 387 10.82 -5.27 -10.82
CA TYR A 387 10.53 -4.85 -9.44
C TYR A 387 10.09 -6.02 -8.54
N ASN A 388 9.37 -7.01 -9.08
CA ASN A 388 9.04 -8.22 -8.31
C ASN A 388 10.26 -9.12 -8.04
N THR A 389 11.39 -8.97 -8.73
CA THR A 389 12.61 -9.79 -8.54
C THR A 389 13.60 -9.17 -7.55
N VAL A 390 13.61 -7.85 -7.37
CA VAL A 390 14.46 -7.16 -6.37
C VAL A 390 13.86 -7.16 -4.96
N SER A 391 14.61 -6.65 -3.99
CA SER A 391 14.23 -6.54 -2.59
C SER A 391 14.09 -5.08 -2.14
N GLY A 392 13.63 -4.87 -0.90
CA GLY A 392 13.50 -3.54 -0.27
C GLY A 392 12.31 -2.71 -0.76
N GLN A 393 11.35 -3.34 -1.43
CA GLN A 393 10.21 -2.68 -2.09
C GLN A 393 8.96 -2.60 -1.19
N ASN A 394 8.91 -3.39 -0.11
CA ASN A 394 7.74 -3.56 0.76
C ASN A 394 7.95 -3.00 2.18
N SER A 395 9.08 -2.33 2.43
CA SER A 395 9.35 -1.56 3.65
C SER A 395 9.73 -0.12 3.34
N ASN A 396 9.35 0.80 4.23
CA ASN A 396 10.01 2.09 4.39
C ASN A 396 11.23 1.90 5.29
N ASN A 397 12.35 2.53 4.96
CA ASN A 397 13.58 2.40 5.73
C ASN A 397 13.88 3.74 6.42
N SER A 398 14.30 3.70 7.69
CA SER A 398 14.72 4.91 8.41
C SER A 398 15.93 4.64 9.28
N ILE A 399 16.81 5.64 9.36
CA ILE A 399 17.94 5.64 10.27
C ILE A 399 17.61 6.45 11.53
N ARG A 400 18.11 5.99 12.68
CA ARG A 400 17.99 6.69 13.95
C ARG A 400 19.27 7.44 14.28
N LEU A 401 19.12 8.75 14.40
CA LEU A 401 20.20 9.72 14.60
C LEU A 401 20.11 10.31 16.00
N THR A 402 21.22 10.32 16.73
CA THR A 402 21.30 11.01 18.03
C THR A 402 21.89 12.41 17.87
N ASN A 403 21.70 13.27 18.86
CA ASN A 403 22.29 14.61 18.84
C ASN A 403 23.83 14.57 18.87
N GLU A 404 24.43 13.54 19.45
CA GLU A 404 25.88 13.28 19.41
C GLU A 404 26.36 12.96 17.98
N PHE A 405 25.60 12.18 17.20
CA PHE A 405 25.92 11.95 15.79
C PHE A 405 25.82 13.26 14.99
N MET A 406 24.74 14.03 15.16
CA MET A 406 24.55 15.29 14.44
C MET A 406 25.63 16.33 14.78
N ALA A 407 26.04 16.40 16.05
CA ALA A 407 27.17 17.22 16.48
C ALA A 407 28.51 16.71 15.89
N ALA A 408 28.71 15.38 15.79
CA ALA A 408 29.89 14.80 15.15
C ALA A 408 29.95 15.10 13.65
N VAL A 409 28.82 15.14 12.95
CA VAL A 409 28.71 15.60 11.54
C VAL A 409 29.09 17.09 11.44
N GLU A 410 28.51 17.94 12.27
CA GLU A 410 28.76 19.39 12.30
C GLU A 410 30.27 19.68 12.54
N GLN A 411 30.89 18.96 13.48
CA GLN A 411 32.28 19.14 13.93
C GLN A 411 33.32 18.28 13.20
N ASP A 412 32.93 17.52 12.16
CA ASP A 412 33.78 16.57 11.41
C ASP A 412 34.58 15.59 12.31
N GLN A 413 33.87 14.95 13.23
CA GLN A 413 34.43 14.00 14.20
C GLN A 413 34.33 12.56 13.71
N PRO A 414 35.18 11.64 14.22
CA PRO A 414 35.00 10.22 14.00
C PRO A 414 33.70 9.70 14.62
N TRP A 415 33.07 8.73 13.97
CA TRP A 415 31.91 7.99 14.46
C TRP A 415 32.23 6.49 14.56
N ASN A 416 31.78 5.84 15.61
CA ASN A 416 32.12 4.46 15.92
C ASN A 416 30.94 3.52 15.66
N LEU A 417 31.19 2.41 14.96
CA LEU A 417 30.26 1.30 14.82
C LEU A 417 30.58 0.21 15.84
N TYR A 418 29.56 -0.50 16.31
CA TYR A 418 29.69 -1.46 17.40
C TYR A 418 28.94 -2.76 17.14
N PHE A 419 29.68 -3.87 17.14
CA PHE A 419 29.12 -5.21 17.27
C PHE A 419 28.25 -5.34 18.52
N ARG A 420 27.08 -5.98 18.39
CA ARG A 420 26.10 -6.10 19.48
C ARG A 420 26.59 -7.05 20.57
N THR A 421 27.22 -8.15 20.18
CA THR A 421 27.91 -9.07 21.10
C THR A 421 29.01 -8.40 21.92
N GLU A 422 29.73 -7.42 21.35
CA GLU A 422 30.77 -6.64 22.07
C GLU A 422 30.17 -5.57 22.98
N LYS A 423 29.03 -4.96 22.63
CA LYS A 423 28.27 -4.08 23.55
C LYS A 423 27.77 -4.86 24.77
N GLU A 424 27.19 -6.03 24.57
CA GLU A 424 26.73 -6.91 25.65
C GLU A 424 27.90 -7.36 26.55
N LYS A 425 28.99 -7.84 25.94
CA LYS A 425 30.20 -8.24 26.65
C LYS A 425 30.79 -7.09 27.46
N ALA A 426 30.93 -5.91 26.87
CA ALA A 426 31.47 -4.74 27.55
C ALA A 426 30.59 -4.30 28.75
N LYS A 427 29.27 -4.37 28.60
CA LYS A 427 28.30 -4.12 29.68
C LYS A 427 28.45 -5.13 30.82
N ALA A 428 28.57 -6.42 30.51
CA ALA A 428 28.80 -7.47 31.50
C ALA A 428 30.16 -7.35 32.22
N GLU A 429 31.19 -6.89 31.49
CA GLU A 429 32.55 -6.66 32.01
C GLU A 429 32.73 -5.26 32.66
N GLY A 430 31.67 -4.44 32.75
CA GLY A 430 31.72 -3.11 33.39
C GLY A 430 32.61 -2.07 32.68
N ARG A 431 32.87 -2.24 31.37
CA ARG A 431 33.80 -1.42 30.59
C ARG A 431 33.12 -0.75 29.38
N LYS A 432 33.85 0.14 28.70
CA LYS A 432 33.43 0.67 27.39
C LYS A 432 33.55 -0.41 26.31
N ALA A 433 32.57 -0.43 25.39
CA ALA A 433 32.62 -1.26 24.19
C ALA A 433 33.72 -0.78 23.25
N LYS A 434 34.42 -1.71 22.61
CA LYS A 434 35.39 -1.41 21.56
C LYS A 434 34.66 -1.27 20.22
N PRO A 435 35.01 -0.27 19.39
CA PRO A 435 34.43 -0.16 18.05
C PRO A 435 34.86 -1.37 17.20
N SER A 436 33.96 -1.86 16.35
CA SER A 436 34.31 -2.79 15.27
C SER A 436 34.91 -2.04 14.07
N GLN A 437 34.45 -0.80 13.84
CA GLN A 437 34.90 0.10 12.78
C GLN A 437 34.74 1.56 13.25
N THR A 438 35.58 2.45 12.75
CA THR A 438 35.47 3.90 12.94
C THR A 438 35.42 4.58 11.58
N LEU A 439 34.41 5.41 11.35
CA LEU A 439 34.15 6.20 10.14
C LEU A 439 34.36 7.69 10.42
N ARG A 440 34.40 8.55 9.40
CA ARG A 440 34.13 9.99 9.60
C ARG A 440 32.62 10.20 9.62
N ALA A 441 32.09 10.97 10.58
CA ALA A 441 30.65 11.19 10.68
C ALA A 441 30.09 11.84 9.40
N ARG A 442 30.84 12.76 8.78
CA ARG A 442 30.47 13.40 7.51
C ARG A 442 30.41 12.42 6.33
N GLU A 443 31.34 11.47 6.20
CA GLU A 443 31.30 10.46 5.12
C GLU A 443 30.02 9.61 5.19
N LEU A 444 29.63 9.19 6.40
CA LEU A 444 28.37 8.47 6.61
C LEU A 444 27.16 9.38 6.31
N TRP A 445 27.24 10.67 6.62
CA TRP A 445 26.18 11.66 6.33
C TRP A 445 26.00 11.97 4.84
N GLU A 446 27.09 12.07 4.08
CA GLU A 446 27.04 12.18 2.62
C GLU A 446 26.42 10.91 2.01
N LYS A 447 26.77 9.73 2.52
CA LYS A 447 26.21 8.44 2.08
C LYS A 447 24.70 8.35 2.33
N ILE A 448 24.24 8.78 3.50
CA ILE A 448 22.82 8.91 3.85
C ILE A 448 22.10 9.85 2.87
N SER A 449 22.68 11.02 2.62
CA SER A 449 22.08 12.06 1.78
C SER A 449 22.03 11.64 0.30
N TYR A 450 23.09 11.00 -0.21
CA TYR A 450 23.12 10.41 -1.55
C TYR A 450 22.06 9.31 -1.71
N ALA A 451 21.91 8.41 -0.73
CA ALA A 451 20.92 7.34 -0.82
C ALA A 451 19.48 7.87 -0.88
N ALA A 452 19.16 8.87 -0.04
CA ALA A 452 17.86 9.54 -0.09
C ALA A 452 17.65 10.32 -1.40
N TRP A 453 18.68 11.00 -1.93
CA TRP A 453 18.63 11.65 -3.25
C TRP A 453 18.38 10.68 -4.41
N ALA A 454 18.96 9.48 -4.34
CA ALA A 454 18.96 8.45 -5.37
C ALA A 454 17.84 7.41 -5.25
N SER A 455 17.10 7.36 -4.13
CA SER A 455 16.07 6.33 -3.89
C SER A 455 14.94 6.73 -2.92
N ALA A 456 14.87 7.98 -2.45
CA ALA A 456 13.94 8.47 -1.41
C ALA A 456 13.98 7.72 -0.05
N ASP A 457 14.98 6.86 0.16
CA ASP A 457 15.25 6.12 1.39
C ASP A 457 16.78 6.16 1.68
N PRO A 458 17.22 6.11 2.95
CA PRO A 458 16.40 6.08 4.16
C PRO A 458 15.90 7.47 4.58
N GLY A 459 14.74 7.51 5.24
CA GLY A 459 14.31 8.66 6.04
C GLY A 459 15.11 8.78 7.35
N THR A 460 14.95 9.89 8.07
CA THR A 460 15.63 10.12 9.36
C THR A 460 14.64 10.16 10.53
N GLN A 461 15.07 9.67 11.69
CA GLN A 461 14.36 9.76 12.96
C GLN A 461 15.33 10.26 14.04
N TYR A 462 15.01 11.38 14.68
CA TYR A 462 15.94 12.07 15.59
C TYR A 462 15.78 11.53 17.02
N HIS A 463 16.47 10.43 17.31
CA HIS A 463 16.35 9.61 18.51
C HIS A 463 16.34 10.43 19.82
N THR A 464 17.25 11.39 19.97
CA THR A 464 17.35 12.22 21.18
C THR A 464 16.12 13.11 21.33
N THR A 465 15.74 13.84 20.27
CA THR A 465 14.54 14.71 20.25
C THR A 465 13.26 13.92 20.54
N ILE A 466 13.13 12.70 19.98
CA ILE A 466 11.98 11.82 20.26
C ILE A 466 11.88 11.48 21.75
N ASN A 467 13.00 11.15 22.40
CA ASN A 467 13.02 10.70 23.80
C ASN A 467 12.99 11.85 24.81
N GLU A 468 13.50 13.04 24.48
CA GLU A 468 13.34 14.26 25.32
C GLU A 468 11.86 14.66 25.49
N TRP A 469 11.03 14.37 24.49
CA TRP A 469 9.58 14.56 24.52
C TRP A 469 8.79 13.32 24.96
N HIS A 470 9.45 12.25 25.43
CA HIS A 470 8.76 11.04 25.86
C HIS A 470 8.06 11.24 27.21
N THR A 471 6.77 10.91 27.25
CA THR A 471 5.93 10.94 28.46
C THR A 471 6.15 9.76 29.42
N CYS A 472 6.77 8.65 28.98
CA CYS A 472 6.92 7.42 29.78
C CYS A 472 8.34 6.79 29.83
N PRO A 473 9.44 7.56 29.93
CA PRO A 473 10.80 7.04 29.80
C PRO A 473 11.22 6.04 30.89
N GLU A 474 10.52 5.98 32.03
CA GLU A 474 10.78 4.98 33.06
C GLU A 474 10.42 3.55 32.60
N ASP A 475 9.55 3.41 31.60
CA ASP A 475 9.16 2.12 31.03
C ASP A 475 10.01 1.72 29.79
N GLY A 476 10.96 2.58 29.38
CA GLY A 476 11.93 2.31 28.33
C GLY A 476 12.10 3.48 27.34
N PRO A 477 13.10 3.42 26.45
CA PRO A 477 13.22 4.35 25.33
C PRO A 477 12.22 4.03 24.20
N ILE A 478 11.84 5.06 23.44
CA ILE A 478 11.14 4.89 22.16
C ILE A 478 12.17 4.44 21.12
N ASN A 479 12.13 3.18 20.69
CA ASN A 479 13.15 2.61 19.79
C ASN A 479 12.78 2.69 18.31
N ALA A 480 11.49 2.75 17.95
CA ALA A 480 11.03 2.74 16.56
C ALA A 480 9.84 3.70 16.33
N SER A 481 9.33 3.68 15.10
CA SER A 481 8.05 4.28 14.72
C SER A 481 7.26 3.28 13.87
N ASN A 482 5.99 3.58 13.58
CA ASN A 482 5.17 2.83 12.62
C ASN A 482 5.59 3.12 11.15
N PRO A 483 4.98 2.46 10.13
CA PRO A 483 5.32 2.63 8.70
C PRO A 483 5.45 4.06 8.17
N CYS A 484 4.68 5.00 8.73
CA CYS A 484 4.60 6.37 8.24
C CYS A 484 5.25 7.38 9.21
N SER A 485 5.88 6.92 10.29
CA SER A 485 6.61 7.70 11.29
C SER A 485 5.82 8.76 12.08
N GLU A 486 4.49 8.69 12.11
CA GLU A 486 3.63 9.53 12.97
C GLU A 486 3.41 8.97 14.37
N TYR A 487 3.46 7.65 14.55
CA TYR A 487 3.35 7.00 15.86
C TYR A 487 4.73 6.65 16.41
N MET A 488 5.04 7.18 17.59
CA MET A 488 6.32 7.03 18.27
C MET A 488 6.09 6.82 19.76
N PHE A 489 6.17 5.57 20.19
CA PHE A 489 6.02 5.17 21.58
C PHE A 489 6.83 3.90 21.85
N LEU A 490 6.68 3.31 23.04
CA LEU A 490 7.37 2.09 23.47
C LEU A 490 7.15 0.92 22.50
N ASP A 491 8.10 0.00 22.43
CA ASP A 491 7.95 -1.22 21.61
C ASP A 491 6.79 -2.10 22.11
N ASN A 492 6.24 -2.90 21.21
CA ASN A 492 5.06 -3.74 21.43
C ASN A 492 3.84 -2.93 21.90
N THR A 493 3.58 -1.80 21.24
CA THR A 493 2.37 -0.99 21.45
C THR A 493 1.67 -0.65 20.13
N ALA A 494 0.41 -0.25 20.22
CA ALA A 494 -0.44 0.04 19.07
C ALA A 494 -1.15 1.40 19.22
N CYS A 495 -1.45 2.02 18.07
CA CYS A 495 -2.16 3.28 17.97
C CYS A 495 -3.30 3.22 16.94
N ASN A 496 -4.45 3.71 17.36
CA ASN A 496 -5.64 3.96 16.57
C ASN A 496 -5.76 5.46 16.30
N LEU A 497 -6.19 5.82 15.09
CA LEU A 497 -6.09 7.18 14.59
C LEU A 497 -7.43 7.74 14.14
N ALA A 498 -7.58 9.05 14.26
CA ALA A 498 -8.64 9.80 13.60
C ALA A 498 -8.07 11.11 13.04
N SER A 499 -8.71 11.67 12.03
CA SER A 499 -8.30 12.96 11.47
C SER A 499 -9.51 13.86 11.28
N ALA A 500 -9.45 15.07 11.85
CA ALA A 500 -10.41 16.14 11.62
C ALA A 500 -10.19 16.79 10.26
N ASN A 501 -11.27 17.14 9.56
CA ASN A 501 -11.22 17.90 8.31
C ASN A 501 -11.28 19.40 8.64
N LEU A 502 -10.12 20.09 8.67
CA LEU A 502 -10.05 21.51 9.07
C LEU A 502 -10.94 22.42 8.21
N GLN A 503 -11.17 22.07 6.94
CA GLN A 503 -12.02 22.85 6.03
C GLN A 503 -13.46 22.95 6.52
N LYS A 504 -13.98 21.95 7.25
CA LYS A 504 -15.34 21.96 7.82
C LYS A 504 -15.50 22.92 9.00
N PHE A 505 -14.39 23.46 9.52
CA PHE A 505 -14.35 24.50 10.54
C PHE A 505 -14.06 25.89 9.98
N VAL A 506 -13.94 26.06 8.66
CA VAL A 506 -13.85 27.38 8.03
C VAL A 506 -15.25 27.81 7.59
N ASN A 507 -15.78 28.86 8.20
CA ASN A 507 -17.03 29.47 7.74
C ASN A 507 -16.76 30.21 6.41
N LEU A 508 -17.32 29.73 5.30
CA LEU A 508 -17.01 30.23 3.93
C LEU A 508 -17.57 31.63 3.61
N GLU A 509 -18.40 32.19 4.49
CA GLU A 509 -18.96 33.55 4.36
C GLU A 509 -18.05 34.58 5.04
N THR A 510 -17.69 34.33 6.31
CA THR A 510 -16.85 35.21 7.14
C THR A 510 -15.36 34.95 6.98
N LEU A 511 -15.00 33.75 6.53
CA LEU A 511 -13.63 33.24 6.40
C LEU A 511 -12.85 33.32 7.73
N ASN A 512 -13.52 32.87 8.79
CA ASN A 512 -12.98 32.64 10.13
C ASN A 512 -13.00 31.14 10.48
N PHE A 513 -12.14 30.74 11.43
CA PHE A 513 -12.05 29.37 11.92
C PHE A 513 -12.91 29.17 13.18
N ASP A 514 -13.77 28.16 13.17
CA ASP A 514 -14.61 27.76 14.31
C ASP A 514 -13.81 26.95 15.34
N VAL A 515 -13.26 27.67 16.31
CA VAL A 515 -12.51 27.10 17.43
C VAL A 515 -13.38 26.22 18.34
N GLU A 516 -14.64 26.60 18.59
CA GLU A 516 -15.48 25.89 19.56
C GLU A 516 -16.01 24.57 19.00
N GLY A 517 -16.45 24.56 17.74
CA GLY A 517 -16.77 23.33 17.03
C GLY A 517 -15.55 22.41 16.92
N PHE A 518 -14.36 22.96 16.68
CA PHE A 518 -13.13 22.18 16.60
C PHE A 518 -12.75 21.57 17.97
N ARG A 519 -12.79 22.35 19.06
CA ARG A 519 -12.62 21.86 20.44
C ARG A 519 -13.61 20.74 20.76
N TYR A 520 -14.88 20.92 20.44
CA TYR A 520 -15.91 19.89 20.68
C TYR A 520 -15.65 18.61 19.87
N LEU A 521 -15.25 18.72 18.60
CA LEU A 521 -14.83 17.57 17.81
C LEU A 521 -13.61 16.86 18.42
N CYS A 522 -12.57 17.60 18.82
CA CYS A 522 -11.38 17.02 19.43
C CYS A 522 -11.71 16.26 20.73
N LYS A 523 -12.63 16.78 21.55
CA LYS A 523 -13.14 16.10 22.74
C LYS A 523 -13.84 14.78 22.39
N LEU A 524 -14.83 14.80 21.47
CA LEU A 524 -15.55 13.58 21.10
C LEU A 524 -14.64 12.51 20.46
N TRP A 525 -13.71 12.90 19.59
CA TRP A 525 -12.79 11.93 18.98
C TRP A 525 -11.74 11.38 19.93
N THR A 526 -11.27 12.17 20.92
CA THR A 526 -10.41 11.64 21.99
C THR A 526 -11.13 10.51 22.75
N ILE A 527 -12.43 10.66 23.00
CA ILE A 527 -13.27 9.64 23.67
C ILE A 527 -13.45 8.41 22.77
N ILE A 528 -13.75 8.58 21.47
CA ILE A 528 -13.83 7.45 20.52
C ILE A 528 -12.54 6.65 20.52
N LEU A 529 -11.39 7.34 20.48
CA LEU A 529 -10.09 6.68 20.42
C LEU A 529 -9.78 5.91 21.72
N GLU A 530 -10.11 6.46 22.89
CA GLU A 530 -9.99 5.77 24.19
C GLU A 530 -10.95 4.57 24.35
N ILE A 531 -12.19 4.69 23.89
CA ILE A 531 -13.14 3.55 23.83
C ILE A 531 -12.60 2.47 22.88
N SER A 532 -11.97 2.89 21.77
CA SER A 532 -11.37 1.98 20.81
C SER A 532 -10.18 1.18 21.37
N VAL A 533 -9.41 1.71 22.32
CA VAL A 533 -8.43 0.93 23.11
C VAL A 533 -9.15 -0.11 23.99
N THR A 534 -10.26 0.27 24.61
CA THR A 534 -11.03 -0.58 25.54
C THR A 534 -11.68 -1.79 24.86
N MET A 535 -12.15 -1.65 23.62
CA MET A 535 -12.81 -2.74 22.88
C MET A 535 -11.85 -3.65 22.09
N ALA A 536 -10.58 -3.28 21.94
CA ALA A 536 -9.70 -3.88 20.96
C ALA A 536 -9.11 -5.25 21.32
N GLN A 537 -8.74 -6.01 20.29
CA GLN A 537 -7.83 -7.16 20.36
C GLN A 537 -6.58 -6.97 19.49
N PHE A 538 -5.53 -7.72 19.80
CA PHE A 538 -4.17 -7.55 19.29
C PHE A 538 -3.50 -8.91 19.00
N PRO A 539 -2.48 -9.01 18.13
CA PRO A 539 -1.96 -10.29 17.62
C PRO A 539 -0.96 -11.01 18.54
N SER A 540 -0.50 -10.37 19.62
CA SER A 540 0.42 -10.90 20.63
C SER A 540 -0.05 -10.47 22.04
N LYS A 541 0.52 -11.09 23.09
CA LYS A 541 0.16 -10.83 24.49
C LYS A 541 0.63 -9.44 24.91
N GLU A 542 1.89 -9.16 24.60
CA GLU A 542 2.66 -7.98 24.95
C GLU A 542 1.99 -6.73 24.36
N ILE A 543 1.56 -6.80 23.10
CA ILE A 543 0.85 -5.70 22.44
C ILE A 543 -0.51 -5.45 23.11
N ALA A 544 -1.24 -6.48 23.51
CA ALA A 544 -2.51 -6.30 24.22
C ALA A 544 -2.30 -5.66 25.61
N GLU A 545 -1.34 -6.16 26.39
CA GLU A 545 -1.05 -5.67 27.73
C GLU A 545 -0.53 -4.23 27.71
N LEU A 546 0.49 -3.92 26.89
CA LEU A 546 1.10 -2.59 26.88
C LEU A 546 0.18 -1.53 26.23
N SER A 547 -0.55 -1.87 25.16
CA SER A 547 -1.53 -0.93 24.57
C SER A 547 -2.66 -0.61 25.55
N TYR A 548 -3.12 -1.58 26.35
CA TYR A 548 -4.10 -1.34 27.41
C TYR A 548 -3.51 -0.58 28.62
N LYS A 549 -2.23 -0.82 28.97
CA LYS A 549 -1.51 -0.16 30.07
C LYS A 549 -1.26 1.32 29.81
N PHE A 550 -0.92 1.71 28.58
CA PHE A 550 -0.51 3.08 28.22
C PHE A 550 -1.56 3.87 27.42
N ARG A 551 -2.48 3.19 26.72
CA ARG A 551 -3.67 3.77 26.10
C ARG A 551 -3.33 4.89 25.11
N THR A 552 -2.43 4.61 24.18
CA THR A 552 -1.90 5.59 23.22
C THR A 552 -2.86 5.84 22.06
N LEU A 553 -3.24 7.10 21.87
CA LEU A 553 -4.16 7.57 20.83
C LEU A 553 -3.43 8.42 19.78
N GLY A 554 -4.03 8.57 18.60
CA GLY A 554 -3.50 9.42 17.53
C GLY A 554 -4.59 10.25 16.85
N LEU A 555 -5.09 11.28 17.54
CA LEU A 555 -5.90 12.31 16.91
C LEU A 555 -5.00 13.25 16.08
N GLY A 556 -5.43 13.56 14.86
CA GLY A 556 -4.77 14.49 13.94
C GLY A 556 -5.77 15.29 13.11
N TYR A 557 -5.28 15.90 12.03
CA TYR A 557 -6.11 16.67 11.10
C TYR A 557 -5.66 16.50 9.64
N ALA A 558 -6.50 16.96 8.70
CA ALA A 558 -6.27 17.07 7.26
C ALA A 558 -6.62 18.49 6.75
N ASN A 559 -6.37 18.77 5.46
CA ASN A 559 -6.74 20.03 4.79
C ASN A 559 -6.03 21.31 5.30
N LEU A 560 -4.87 21.23 5.97
CA LEU A 560 -4.19 22.46 6.43
C LEU A 560 -3.82 23.39 5.26
N GLY A 561 -3.21 22.85 4.20
CA GLY A 561 -2.87 23.61 2.98
C GLY A 561 -4.09 24.29 2.35
N SER A 562 -5.21 23.55 2.25
CA SER A 562 -6.50 24.08 1.78
C SER A 562 -6.99 25.25 2.63
N VAL A 563 -6.99 25.10 3.96
CA VAL A 563 -7.46 26.14 4.88
C VAL A 563 -6.60 27.41 4.77
N LEU A 564 -5.28 27.28 4.70
CA LEU A 564 -4.38 28.42 4.51
C LEU A 564 -4.67 29.14 3.18
N MET A 565 -4.83 28.39 2.08
CA MET A 565 -5.19 28.93 0.76
C MET A 565 -6.55 29.64 0.76
N VAL A 566 -7.59 29.04 1.35
CA VAL A 566 -8.93 29.64 1.49
C VAL A 566 -8.91 30.92 2.33
N LEU A 567 -8.05 30.98 3.36
CA LEU A 567 -7.85 32.17 4.18
C LEU A 567 -6.96 33.25 3.50
N GLY A 568 -6.46 33.01 2.29
CA GLY A 568 -5.61 33.94 1.54
C GLY A 568 -4.18 34.04 2.09
N ILE A 569 -3.69 32.99 2.76
CA ILE A 569 -2.43 32.99 3.51
C ILE A 569 -1.41 32.08 2.80
N PRO A 570 -0.25 32.61 2.36
CA PRO A 570 0.82 31.80 1.80
C PRO A 570 1.30 30.72 2.77
N TYR A 571 1.48 29.49 2.28
CA TYR A 571 1.92 28.36 3.10
C TYR A 571 3.33 28.60 3.69
N ASP A 572 4.25 29.21 2.93
CA ASP A 572 5.53 29.73 3.47
C ASP A 572 5.34 31.14 4.04
N SER A 573 4.74 31.23 5.23
CA SER A 573 4.63 32.50 5.94
C SER A 573 4.63 32.33 7.46
N GLN A 574 5.07 33.38 8.16
CA GLN A 574 5.01 33.43 9.63
C GLN A 574 3.58 33.36 10.15
N GLN A 575 2.60 33.85 9.38
CA GLN A 575 1.17 33.74 9.68
C GLN A 575 0.68 32.29 9.55
N ALA A 576 1.07 31.57 8.49
CA ALA A 576 0.78 30.15 8.35
C ALA A 576 1.41 29.32 9.48
N MET A 577 2.66 29.61 9.87
CA MET A 577 3.30 28.97 11.03
C MET A 577 2.51 29.22 12.32
N ALA A 578 2.17 30.48 12.63
CA ALA A 578 1.46 30.83 13.84
C ALA A 578 0.03 30.24 13.92
N ILE A 579 -0.69 30.18 12.80
CA ILE A 579 -2.01 29.53 12.72
C ILE A 579 -1.89 28.01 12.85
N THR A 580 -0.88 27.40 12.19
CA THR A 580 -0.62 25.96 12.29
C THR A 580 -0.31 25.55 13.74
N GLY A 581 0.51 26.32 14.43
CA GLY A 581 0.82 26.12 15.85
C GLY A 581 -0.43 26.23 16.72
N ALA A 582 -1.29 27.24 16.50
CA ALA A 582 -2.53 27.40 17.24
C ALA A 582 -3.54 26.26 17.01
N ILE A 583 -3.80 25.86 15.76
CA ILE A 583 -4.69 24.72 15.45
C ILE A 583 -4.16 23.43 16.08
N SER A 584 -2.85 23.17 15.96
CA SER A 584 -2.22 21.98 16.54
C SER A 584 -2.31 21.99 18.07
N SER A 585 -2.06 23.16 18.69
CA SER A 585 -2.13 23.36 20.14
C SER A 585 -3.55 23.16 20.69
N ILE A 586 -4.57 23.76 20.06
CA ILE A 586 -5.99 23.60 20.44
C ILE A 586 -6.37 22.11 20.42
N MET A 587 -6.08 21.40 19.31
CA MET A 587 -6.36 19.97 19.19
C MET A 587 -5.66 19.15 20.29
N HIS A 588 -4.36 19.37 20.47
CA HIS A 588 -3.51 18.61 21.36
C HIS A 588 -3.87 18.81 22.83
N MET A 589 -4.04 20.06 23.23
CA MET A 589 -4.33 20.42 24.61
C MET A 589 -5.79 20.09 24.96
N THR A 590 -6.75 20.27 24.04
CA THR A 590 -8.11 19.76 24.23
C THR A 590 -8.14 18.24 24.42
N ALA A 591 -7.32 17.50 23.65
CA ALA A 591 -7.22 16.05 23.80
C ALA A 591 -6.59 15.64 25.15
N TYR A 592 -5.54 16.34 25.62
CA TYR A 592 -4.97 16.07 26.95
C TYR A 592 -5.89 16.52 28.10
N ALA A 593 -6.60 17.64 27.98
CA ALA A 593 -7.64 18.05 28.93
C ALA A 593 -8.76 17.01 29.01
N THR A 594 -9.25 16.50 27.87
CA THR A 594 -10.24 15.41 27.80
C THR A 594 -9.69 14.11 28.41
N SER A 595 -8.41 13.79 28.19
CA SER A 595 -7.71 12.66 28.83
C SER A 595 -7.65 12.81 30.36
N ALA A 596 -7.49 14.02 30.90
CA ALA A 596 -7.54 14.29 32.33
C ALA A 596 -8.97 14.28 32.90
N GLU A 597 -9.98 14.76 32.15
CA GLU A 597 -11.39 14.59 32.50
C GLU A 597 -11.78 13.10 32.57
N MET A 598 -11.30 12.27 31.65
CA MET A 598 -11.49 10.82 31.72
C MET A 598 -10.73 10.20 32.90
N ALA A 599 -9.52 10.68 33.22
CA ALA A 599 -8.76 10.21 34.38
C ALA A 599 -9.46 10.46 35.71
N LYS A 600 -10.19 11.58 35.84
CA LYS A 600 -11.04 11.88 37.00
C LYS A 600 -12.12 10.81 37.26
N GLU A 601 -12.73 10.29 36.20
CA GLU A 601 -13.86 9.34 36.31
C GLU A 601 -13.41 7.86 36.29
N GLN A 602 -12.32 7.55 35.58
CA GLN A 602 -11.87 6.18 35.26
C GLN A 602 -10.48 5.83 35.81
N GLY A 603 -9.79 6.79 36.44
CA GLY A 603 -8.39 6.71 36.82
C GLY A 603 -7.43 6.97 35.65
N PRO A 604 -6.21 7.47 35.92
CA PRO A 604 -5.18 7.63 34.89
C PRO A 604 -4.71 6.28 34.32
N PHE A 605 -3.93 6.28 33.23
CA PHE A 605 -3.35 5.04 32.71
C PHE A 605 -2.40 4.38 33.73
N ALA A 606 -2.29 3.05 33.71
CA ALA A 606 -1.61 2.30 34.77
C ALA A 606 -0.11 2.63 34.91
N GLY A 607 0.54 3.08 33.84
CA GLY A 607 1.93 3.58 33.86
C GLY A 607 2.11 5.01 34.40
N TYR A 608 1.03 5.75 34.67
CA TYR A 608 1.11 7.20 34.97
C TYR A 608 1.87 7.49 36.25
N ALA A 609 1.58 6.79 37.36
CA ALA A 609 2.19 7.10 38.66
C ALA A 609 3.72 7.01 38.65
N LYS A 610 4.28 6.07 37.87
CA LYS A 610 5.74 5.93 37.67
C LYS A 610 6.33 7.10 36.88
N ASN A 611 5.58 7.63 35.91
CA ASN A 611 6.03 8.60 34.93
C ASN A 611 5.50 10.03 35.16
N GLN A 612 4.78 10.28 36.26
CA GLN A 612 4.05 11.53 36.52
C GLN A 612 4.90 12.78 36.28
N ASN A 613 6.13 12.80 36.80
CA ASN A 613 7.05 13.93 36.65
C ASN A 613 7.48 14.16 35.20
N HIS A 614 7.75 13.08 34.44
CA HIS A 614 8.13 13.17 33.01
C HIS A 614 6.94 13.61 32.16
N MET A 615 5.75 13.09 32.42
CA MET A 615 4.56 13.49 31.68
C MET A 615 4.21 14.96 31.97
N LEU A 616 4.21 15.40 33.23
CA LEU A 616 3.96 16.81 33.56
C LEU A 616 5.06 17.75 33.02
N ARG A 617 6.33 17.31 32.96
CA ARG A 617 7.41 18.04 32.25
C ARG A 617 7.04 18.29 30.79
N VAL A 618 6.61 17.23 30.09
CA VAL A 618 6.21 17.30 28.68
C VAL A 618 5.00 18.21 28.48
N ILE A 619 3.96 18.13 29.32
CA ILE A 619 2.80 19.04 29.27
C ILE A 619 3.21 20.51 29.53
N ARG A 620 4.11 20.77 30.49
CA ARG A 620 4.65 22.13 30.72
C ARG A 620 5.45 22.63 29.52
N ASN A 621 6.21 21.78 28.82
CA ASN A 621 6.91 22.15 27.59
C ASN A 621 5.94 22.44 26.42
N HIS A 622 4.89 21.64 26.25
CA HIS A 622 3.81 21.92 25.30
C HIS A 622 3.16 23.29 25.61
N ARG A 623 2.89 23.59 26.89
CA ARG A 623 2.36 24.90 27.34
C ARG A 623 3.32 26.05 27.04
N ARG A 624 4.62 25.89 27.32
CA ARG A 624 5.66 26.89 27.01
C ARG A 624 5.70 27.26 25.52
N ALA A 625 5.53 26.26 24.64
CA ALA A 625 5.43 26.51 23.21
C ALA A 625 4.18 27.33 22.83
N ALA A 626 3.02 27.08 23.47
CA ALA A 626 1.78 27.85 23.23
C ALA A 626 1.91 29.32 23.67
N TYR A 627 2.75 29.60 24.67
CA TYR A 627 3.11 30.95 25.14
C TYR A 627 4.34 31.55 24.44
N ASN A 628 4.97 30.83 23.51
CA ASN A 628 6.23 31.21 22.86
C ASN A 628 7.34 31.60 23.85
N ALA A 629 7.52 30.77 24.88
CA ALA A 629 8.49 31.02 25.95
C ALA A 629 9.95 31.00 25.44
N PRO A 630 10.87 31.74 26.10
CA PRO A 630 12.30 31.69 25.83
C PRO A 630 12.90 30.27 25.91
N SER A 631 13.99 30.03 25.18
CA SER A 631 14.66 28.72 25.12
C SER A 631 15.11 28.20 26.50
N GLY A 632 15.53 29.09 27.41
CA GLY A 632 15.96 28.73 28.76
C GLY A 632 14.86 28.23 29.69
N ASP A 633 13.58 28.42 29.34
CA ASP A 633 12.45 28.00 30.18
C ASP A 633 12.09 26.52 30.00
N TYR A 634 12.47 25.89 28.88
CA TYR A 634 12.10 24.51 28.56
C TYR A 634 12.85 23.50 29.44
N GLU A 635 12.11 22.52 29.96
CA GLU A 635 12.67 21.50 30.84
C GLU A 635 13.20 20.30 30.03
N GLY A 636 14.51 20.07 30.06
CA GLY A 636 15.13 18.83 29.56
C GLY A 636 15.10 18.66 28.04
N LEU A 637 15.12 19.77 27.29
CA LEU A 637 15.25 19.77 25.83
C LEU A 637 16.63 20.30 25.43
N THR A 638 17.33 19.62 24.52
CA THR A 638 18.59 20.12 23.94
C THR A 638 18.37 20.91 22.65
N ILE A 639 17.33 20.59 21.89
CA ILE A 639 16.83 21.39 20.77
C ILE A 639 15.45 21.94 21.15
N THR A 640 15.34 23.27 21.30
CA THR A 640 14.10 23.92 21.73
C THR A 640 13.11 24.12 20.57
N PRO A 641 11.79 24.00 20.82
CA PRO A 641 10.76 24.18 19.80
C PRO A 641 10.59 25.65 19.36
N ILE A 642 9.86 25.84 18.25
CA ILE A 642 9.30 27.12 17.84
C ILE A 642 7.91 27.27 18.46
N GLY A 643 7.64 28.36 19.17
CA GLY A 643 6.33 28.63 19.77
C GLY A 643 5.38 29.40 18.85
N ILE A 644 4.15 29.62 19.33
CA ILE A 644 3.13 30.38 18.59
C ILE A 644 3.46 31.88 18.66
N ASN A 645 4.00 32.44 17.58
CA ASN A 645 4.35 33.86 17.56
C ASN A 645 3.09 34.76 17.63
N PRO A 646 2.91 35.55 18.70
CA PRO A 646 1.70 36.35 18.90
C PRO A 646 1.55 37.50 17.90
N ALA A 647 2.62 37.93 17.23
CA ALA A 647 2.56 38.98 16.21
C ALA A 647 1.87 38.54 14.91
N PHE A 648 1.74 37.23 14.69
CA PHE A 648 1.19 36.67 13.44
C PHE A 648 -0.01 35.73 13.66
N CYS A 649 -0.35 35.39 14.91
CA CYS A 649 -1.51 34.56 15.22
C CYS A 649 -2.78 35.42 15.41
N PRO A 650 -3.93 35.07 14.83
CA PRO A 650 -5.21 35.69 15.19
C PRO A 650 -5.47 35.58 16.69
N SER A 651 -5.81 36.70 17.34
CA SER A 651 -5.87 36.80 18.81
C SER A 651 -6.82 35.80 19.46
N TYR A 652 -7.94 35.47 18.81
CA TYR A 652 -8.90 34.47 19.30
C TYR A 652 -8.32 33.04 19.27
N MET A 653 -7.53 32.70 18.25
CA MET A 653 -6.89 31.38 18.13
C MET A 653 -5.73 31.24 19.11
N LEU A 654 -4.90 32.28 19.27
CA LEU A 654 -3.82 32.31 20.25
C LEU A 654 -4.37 32.15 21.68
N LYS A 655 -5.43 32.90 22.01
CA LYS A 655 -6.09 32.82 23.31
C LYS A 655 -6.62 31.41 23.57
N ALA A 656 -7.28 30.80 22.59
CA ALA A 656 -7.79 29.43 22.73
C ALA A 656 -6.69 28.39 22.97
N ALA A 657 -5.59 28.47 22.20
CA ALA A 657 -4.42 27.60 22.40
C ALA A 657 -3.81 27.73 23.81
N GLN A 658 -3.76 28.96 24.35
CA GLN A 658 -3.28 29.23 25.72
C GLN A 658 -4.24 28.73 26.80
N GLU A 659 -5.55 28.96 26.64
CA GLU A 659 -6.60 28.45 27.54
C GLU A 659 -6.59 26.93 27.62
N ASP A 660 -6.51 26.24 26.47
CA ASP A 660 -6.48 24.78 26.43
C ASP A 660 -5.20 24.25 27.08
N ALA A 661 -4.05 24.92 26.87
CA ALA A 661 -2.78 24.58 27.49
C ALA A 661 -2.81 24.70 29.03
N ASP A 662 -3.42 25.76 29.55
CA ASP A 662 -3.64 25.96 30.98
C ASP A 662 -4.62 24.92 31.57
N LEU A 663 -5.69 24.61 30.84
CA LEU A 663 -6.68 23.61 31.24
C LEU A 663 -6.09 22.19 31.27
N ALA A 664 -5.32 21.81 30.24
CA ALA A 664 -4.66 20.51 30.17
C ALA A 664 -3.65 20.30 31.30
N LEU A 665 -2.85 21.32 31.62
CA LEU A 665 -1.90 21.26 32.74
C LEU A 665 -2.65 21.18 34.08
N SER A 666 -3.58 22.09 34.35
CA SER A 666 -4.28 22.16 35.65
C SER A 666 -5.15 20.94 35.95
N LEU A 667 -5.80 20.34 34.94
CA LEU A 667 -6.52 19.07 35.10
C LEU A 667 -5.53 17.90 35.25
N GLY A 668 -4.43 17.89 34.49
CA GLY A 668 -3.39 16.86 34.57
C GLY A 668 -2.68 16.79 35.92
N GLU A 669 -2.37 17.93 36.52
CA GLU A 669 -1.81 18.02 37.88
C GLU A 669 -2.79 17.50 38.94
N LYS A 670 -4.10 17.71 38.73
CA LYS A 670 -5.16 17.38 39.69
C LYS A 670 -5.65 15.92 39.61
N TYR A 671 -5.71 15.35 38.41
CA TYR A 671 -6.34 14.04 38.14
C TYR A 671 -5.42 13.03 37.43
N GLY A 672 -4.26 13.47 36.93
CA GLY A 672 -3.46 12.71 35.98
C GLY A 672 -4.10 12.63 34.60
N PHE A 673 -3.60 11.73 33.76
CA PHE A 673 -4.06 11.56 32.38
C PHE A 673 -4.47 10.12 32.11
N ARG A 674 -5.54 9.93 31.32
CA ARG A 674 -6.02 8.61 30.91
C ARG A 674 -5.18 7.98 29.79
N ASN A 675 -4.42 8.79 29.06
CA ASN A 675 -3.73 8.40 27.83
C ASN A 675 -2.30 8.94 27.82
N ALA A 676 -1.30 8.09 27.60
CA ALA A 676 0.12 8.48 27.59
C ALA A 676 0.55 9.30 26.36
N GLN A 677 -0.20 9.15 25.25
CA GLN A 677 -0.06 9.87 23.99
C GLN A 677 -1.48 10.11 23.45
N VAL A 678 -1.76 11.28 22.86
CA VAL A 678 -3.11 11.65 22.39
C VAL A 678 -3.18 12.04 20.91
N THR A 679 -2.10 12.57 20.34
CA THR A 679 -2.06 13.16 18.99
C THR A 679 -0.89 12.70 18.14
N VAL A 680 -1.15 12.61 16.83
CA VAL A 680 -0.21 12.40 15.71
C VAL A 680 -0.72 13.14 14.47
N ILE A 681 0.12 13.41 13.47
CA ILE A 681 -0.39 13.81 12.14
C ILE A 681 -0.08 12.69 11.13
N ALA A 682 -1.13 12.05 10.62
CA ALA A 682 -1.01 10.92 9.70
C ALA A 682 -1.09 11.36 8.22
N PRO A 683 -0.69 10.51 7.24
CA PRO A 683 -0.79 10.86 5.81
C PRO A 683 -2.22 11.06 5.30
N THR A 684 -3.23 10.52 5.99
CA THR A 684 -4.66 10.55 5.61
C THR A 684 -5.05 10.01 4.21
N GLY A 685 -4.12 9.52 3.37
CA GLY A 685 -4.32 9.36 1.92
C GLY A 685 -5.51 8.53 1.38
N THR A 686 -6.19 7.69 2.16
CA THR A 686 -7.50 7.12 1.78
C THR A 686 -8.68 7.82 2.48
N ILE A 687 -8.52 8.21 3.74
CA ILE A 687 -9.61 8.83 4.53
C ILE A 687 -9.85 10.28 4.12
N GLY A 688 -8.82 11.00 3.66
CA GLY A 688 -8.97 12.32 3.05
C GLY A 688 -9.84 12.29 1.79
N LEU A 689 -9.80 11.22 0.99
CA LEU A 689 -10.67 11.05 -0.17
C LEU A 689 -12.14 10.78 0.22
N VAL A 690 -12.39 10.18 1.39
CA VAL A 690 -13.77 10.02 1.92
C VAL A 690 -14.26 11.29 2.61
N MET A 691 -13.34 12.13 3.09
CA MET A 691 -13.67 13.43 3.67
C MET A 691 -13.76 14.57 2.64
N ASP A 692 -13.56 14.29 1.35
CA ASP A 692 -13.40 15.28 0.28
C ASP A 692 -12.35 16.37 0.62
N CYS A 693 -11.16 15.90 1.01
CA CYS A 693 -9.99 16.77 1.26
C CYS A 693 -9.23 17.10 -0.03
N ASP A 694 -9.02 18.39 -0.28
CA ASP A 694 -8.13 18.94 -1.31
C ASP A 694 -6.66 18.63 -0.97
N THR A 695 -6.25 18.79 0.31
CA THR A 695 -4.91 18.45 0.81
C THR A 695 -4.91 17.47 1.99
N THR A 696 -3.90 16.61 2.03
CA THR A 696 -3.80 15.49 2.98
C THR A 696 -3.01 15.86 4.22
N GLY A 697 -3.52 15.58 5.43
CA GLY A 697 -2.76 15.82 6.66
C GLY A 697 -2.38 17.30 6.85
N ILE A 698 -1.09 17.53 7.12
CA ILE A 698 -0.42 18.84 7.17
C ILE A 698 0.08 19.31 5.79
N GLU A 699 -0.05 18.49 4.73
CA GLU A 699 0.50 18.78 3.40
C GLU A 699 -0.10 20.08 2.80
N PRO A 700 0.72 20.89 2.09
CA PRO A 700 0.19 21.84 1.11
C PRO A 700 -0.41 21.07 -0.06
N ASP A 701 -0.94 21.80 -1.05
CA ASP A 701 -1.39 21.13 -2.26
C ASP A 701 -0.20 20.62 -3.08
N PHE A 702 -0.35 19.46 -3.73
CA PHE A 702 0.68 18.86 -4.59
C PHE A 702 0.76 19.60 -5.93
N ALA A 703 -0.40 19.90 -6.51
CA ALA A 703 -0.60 20.71 -7.72
C ALA A 703 -2.08 21.12 -7.80
N LEU A 704 -2.37 22.33 -8.31
CA LEU A 704 -3.72 22.88 -8.38
C LEU A 704 -4.70 22.06 -9.23
N VAL A 705 -4.17 21.35 -10.23
CA VAL A 705 -4.91 20.36 -11.04
C VAL A 705 -4.12 19.06 -11.04
N LYS A 706 -4.77 17.94 -10.71
CA LYS A 706 -4.16 16.62 -10.55
C LYS A 706 -4.84 15.61 -11.45
N PHE A 707 -4.07 14.64 -11.95
CA PHE A 707 -4.60 13.49 -12.67
C PHE A 707 -4.33 12.21 -11.89
N LYS A 708 -5.37 11.42 -11.66
CA LYS A 708 -5.27 10.16 -10.91
C LYS A 708 -5.56 8.98 -11.82
N LYS A 709 -4.56 8.12 -12.04
CA LYS A 709 -4.72 6.85 -12.74
C LYS A 709 -5.64 5.92 -11.93
N LEU A 710 -6.66 5.35 -12.58
CA LEU A 710 -7.58 4.41 -11.94
C LEU A 710 -7.03 2.98 -11.94
N ALA A 711 -7.47 2.16 -10.98
CA ALA A 711 -7.18 0.74 -10.95
C ALA A 711 -8.01 0.06 -12.06
N GLY A 712 -7.34 -0.43 -13.11
CA GLY A 712 -8.01 -0.80 -14.37
C GLY A 712 -7.87 0.25 -15.48
N GLY A 713 -6.92 1.19 -15.39
CA GLY A 713 -6.60 2.13 -16.47
C GLY A 713 -7.53 3.36 -16.55
N GLY A 714 -7.16 4.34 -17.38
CA GLY A 714 -7.81 5.65 -17.44
C GLY A 714 -7.38 6.62 -16.32
N TYR A 715 -7.74 7.90 -16.47
CA TYR A 715 -7.37 9.00 -15.58
C TYR A 715 -8.58 9.82 -15.15
N PHE A 716 -8.58 10.32 -13.91
CA PHE A 716 -9.57 11.25 -13.38
C PHE A 716 -8.93 12.60 -13.04
N LYS A 717 -9.50 13.71 -13.53
CA LYS A 717 -9.03 15.08 -13.28
C LYS A 717 -9.63 15.61 -11.97
N ILE A 718 -8.79 16.01 -11.03
CA ILE A 718 -9.16 16.64 -9.76
C ILE A 718 -8.71 18.10 -9.84
N ILE A 719 -9.63 19.03 -9.59
CA ILE A 719 -9.35 20.48 -9.54
C ILE A 719 -9.48 20.91 -8.07
N ASN A 720 -8.49 21.63 -7.55
CA ASN A 720 -8.52 22.21 -6.23
C ASN A 720 -9.75 23.14 -6.06
N GLN A 721 -10.61 22.88 -5.08
CA GLN A 721 -11.83 23.65 -4.81
C GLN A 721 -11.60 24.86 -3.89
N SER A 722 -10.39 24.99 -3.34
CA SER A 722 -9.97 26.07 -2.43
C SER A 722 -9.57 27.35 -3.18
N VAL A 723 -9.06 27.26 -4.42
CA VAL A 723 -8.62 28.42 -5.24
C VAL A 723 -9.68 29.54 -5.35
N PRO A 724 -10.96 29.28 -5.68
CA PRO A 724 -11.97 30.35 -5.80
C PRO A 724 -12.21 31.12 -4.49
N TYR A 725 -12.15 30.43 -3.35
CA TYR A 725 -12.32 31.07 -2.04
C TYR A 725 -11.10 31.89 -1.63
N GLY A 726 -9.89 31.42 -1.93
CA GLY A 726 -8.66 32.20 -1.75
C GLY A 726 -8.69 33.50 -2.57
N LEU A 727 -9.08 33.42 -3.84
CA LEU A 727 -9.24 34.61 -4.69
C LEU A 727 -10.35 35.56 -4.17
N LYS A 728 -11.49 35.03 -3.70
CA LYS A 728 -12.53 35.83 -3.03
C LYS A 728 -11.98 36.57 -1.80
N LYS A 729 -11.15 35.91 -0.98
CA LYS A 729 -10.51 36.50 0.22
C LYS A 729 -9.52 37.61 -0.13
N LEU A 730 -8.82 37.46 -1.25
CA LEU A 730 -7.88 38.45 -1.79
C LEU A 730 -8.56 39.63 -2.51
N GLY A 731 -9.89 39.59 -2.66
CA GLY A 731 -10.71 40.71 -3.16
C GLY A 731 -10.94 40.71 -4.68
N TYR A 732 -10.80 39.56 -5.36
CA TYR A 732 -11.15 39.43 -6.78
C TYR A 732 -12.67 39.29 -6.95
N SER A 733 -13.20 39.87 -8.03
CA SER A 733 -14.62 39.80 -8.41
C SER A 733 -15.00 38.43 -9.00
N PRO A 734 -16.28 38.02 -9.00
CA PRO A 734 -16.70 36.72 -9.52
C PRO A 734 -16.24 36.44 -10.96
N SER A 735 -16.24 37.45 -11.84
CA SER A 735 -15.78 37.33 -13.23
C SER A 735 -14.26 37.19 -13.36
N GLU A 736 -13.48 37.86 -12.50
CA GLU A 736 -12.03 37.67 -12.46
C GLU A 736 -11.69 36.26 -11.92
N ILE A 737 -12.39 35.81 -10.88
CA ILE A 737 -12.25 34.45 -10.32
C ILE A 737 -12.55 33.40 -11.39
N GLU A 738 -13.67 33.54 -12.12
CA GLU A 738 -14.02 32.60 -13.19
C GLU A 738 -12.97 32.56 -14.30
N ALA A 739 -12.46 33.73 -14.73
CA ALA A 739 -11.41 33.80 -15.75
C ALA A 739 -10.09 33.14 -15.30
N ILE A 740 -9.66 33.36 -14.05
CA ILE A 740 -8.48 32.72 -13.46
C ILE A 740 -8.68 31.20 -13.37
N VAL A 741 -9.84 30.77 -12.86
CA VAL A 741 -10.16 29.34 -12.67
C VAL A 741 -10.27 28.62 -14.02
N ASN A 742 -10.86 29.24 -15.05
CA ASN A 742 -10.94 28.68 -16.39
C ASN A 742 -9.57 28.66 -17.10
N TYR A 743 -8.69 29.63 -16.85
CA TYR A 743 -7.29 29.58 -17.32
C TYR A 743 -6.55 28.35 -16.75
N CYS A 744 -6.68 28.10 -15.44
CA CYS A 744 -6.04 26.95 -14.80
C CYS A 744 -6.62 25.61 -15.25
N LYS A 745 -7.95 25.44 -15.21
CA LYS A 745 -8.63 24.15 -15.39
C LYS A 745 -9.07 23.84 -16.83
N GLY A 746 -9.06 24.85 -17.69
CA GLY A 746 -9.65 24.82 -19.03
C GLY A 746 -11.15 25.10 -19.06
N HIS A 747 -11.65 25.44 -20.24
CA HIS A 747 -13.08 25.67 -20.49
C HIS A 747 -13.85 24.36 -20.78
N ALA A 748 -13.13 23.26 -21.04
CA ALA A 748 -13.69 21.95 -21.39
C ALA A 748 -14.63 21.95 -22.63
N THR A 749 -14.46 22.93 -23.53
CA THR A 749 -15.22 23.06 -24.78
C THR A 749 -14.37 23.70 -25.88
N LEU A 750 -14.61 23.35 -27.15
CA LEU A 750 -13.96 23.98 -28.31
C LEU A 750 -14.65 25.29 -28.71
N ASN A 751 -15.80 25.60 -28.12
CA ASN A 751 -16.51 26.86 -28.35
C ASN A 751 -15.72 28.02 -27.70
N GLY A 752 -15.26 28.96 -28.53
CA GLY A 752 -14.37 30.05 -28.10
C GLY A 752 -12.87 29.70 -28.14
N ALA A 753 -12.51 28.46 -28.48
CA ALA A 753 -11.11 28.06 -28.58
C ALA A 753 -10.39 28.76 -29.77
N PRO A 754 -9.11 29.14 -29.59
CA PRO A 754 -8.31 29.74 -30.66
C PRO A 754 -7.91 28.69 -31.71
N VAL A 755 -8.06 29.05 -32.99
CA VAL A 755 -7.71 28.24 -34.18
C VAL A 755 -8.49 26.93 -34.31
N ILE A 756 -8.28 25.95 -33.43
CA ILE A 756 -9.00 24.68 -33.44
C ILE A 756 -10.30 24.84 -32.66
N ASN A 757 -11.40 25.10 -33.38
CA ASN A 757 -12.73 25.24 -32.81
C ASN A 757 -13.81 24.55 -33.67
N THR A 758 -15.03 24.56 -33.16
CA THR A 758 -16.22 23.96 -33.77
C THR A 758 -16.44 24.37 -35.23
N GLN A 759 -16.07 25.59 -35.63
CA GLN A 759 -16.22 26.06 -37.01
C GLN A 759 -15.08 25.53 -37.91
N ALA A 760 -13.82 25.68 -37.48
CA ALA A 760 -12.66 25.20 -38.22
C ALA A 760 -12.70 23.67 -38.46
N LEU A 761 -13.22 22.90 -37.51
CA LEU A 761 -13.37 21.45 -37.66
C LEU A 761 -14.48 21.08 -38.67
N LYS A 762 -15.59 21.84 -38.73
CA LYS A 762 -16.62 21.65 -39.77
C LYS A 762 -16.07 21.88 -41.17
N GLU A 763 -15.24 22.91 -41.34
CA GLU A 763 -14.54 23.19 -42.59
C GLU A 763 -13.55 22.08 -42.98
N LYS A 764 -13.05 21.32 -42.01
CA LYS A 764 -12.23 20.10 -42.19
C LYS A 764 -13.06 18.81 -42.31
N GLY A 765 -14.38 18.90 -42.46
CA GLY A 765 -15.27 17.75 -42.73
C GLY A 765 -15.88 17.06 -41.50
N PHE A 766 -15.76 17.65 -40.30
CA PHE A 766 -16.41 17.09 -39.10
C PHE A 766 -17.93 17.34 -39.11
N THR A 767 -18.69 16.28 -38.86
CA THR A 767 -20.16 16.36 -38.73
C THR A 767 -20.56 16.79 -37.31
N ASN A 768 -21.78 17.32 -37.14
CA ASN A 768 -22.30 17.69 -35.82
C ASN A 768 -22.28 16.51 -34.83
N GLU A 769 -22.66 15.29 -35.27
CA GLU A 769 -22.64 14.08 -34.43
C GLU A 769 -21.24 13.74 -33.90
N ILE A 770 -20.20 13.93 -34.72
CA ILE A 770 -18.82 13.70 -34.30
C ILE A 770 -18.34 14.82 -33.37
N LEU A 771 -18.73 16.07 -33.62
CA LEU A 771 -18.39 17.20 -32.74
C LEU A 771 -19.06 17.08 -31.37
N GLU A 772 -20.28 16.55 -31.29
CA GLU A 772 -20.95 16.23 -30.01
C GLU A 772 -20.19 15.16 -29.22
N LYS A 773 -19.65 14.13 -29.88
CA LYS A 773 -18.79 13.10 -29.24
C LYS A 773 -17.46 13.68 -28.77
N VAL A 774 -16.86 14.57 -29.57
CA VAL A 774 -15.64 15.30 -29.18
C VAL A 774 -15.93 16.15 -27.93
N GLU A 775 -16.90 17.07 -27.98
CA GLU A 775 -17.30 17.94 -26.86
C GLU A 775 -17.61 17.14 -25.59
N ALA A 776 -18.36 16.04 -25.69
CA ALA A 776 -18.67 15.17 -24.54
C ALA A 776 -17.42 14.53 -23.88
N SER A 777 -16.30 14.40 -24.61
CA SER A 777 -15.04 13.84 -24.11
C SER A 777 -14.08 14.89 -23.51
N LEU A 778 -14.20 16.16 -23.88
CA LEU A 778 -13.27 17.23 -23.46
C LEU A 778 -13.17 17.45 -21.94
N PRO A 779 -14.24 17.35 -21.12
CA PRO A 779 -14.14 17.49 -19.67
C PRO A 779 -13.20 16.49 -18.98
N LEU A 780 -12.91 15.36 -19.63
CA LEU A 780 -12.01 14.31 -19.14
C LEU A 780 -10.65 14.30 -19.87
N ALA A 781 -10.48 15.15 -20.89
CA ALA A 781 -9.23 15.25 -21.64
C ALA A 781 -8.14 15.97 -20.82
N PHE A 782 -6.91 15.51 -21.00
CA PHE A 782 -5.69 16.14 -20.47
C PHE A 782 -4.81 16.73 -21.59
N ASP A 783 -4.91 16.14 -22.78
CA ASP A 783 -4.49 16.72 -24.06
C ASP A 783 -5.67 16.58 -25.05
N ILE A 784 -5.95 17.60 -25.86
CA ILE A 784 -7.05 17.55 -26.83
C ILE A 784 -6.94 16.39 -27.83
N ASN A 785 -5.73 15.92 -28.14
CA ASN A 785 -5.51 14.76 -29.02
C ASN A 785 -6.20 13.49 -28.50
N PHE A 786 -6.45 13.35 -27.19
CA PHE A 786 -7.24 12.24 -26.65
C PHE A 786 -8.71 12.27 -27.06
N ALA A 787 -9.27 13.44 -27.42
CA ALA A 787 -10.59 13.52 -28.03
C ALA A 787 -10.58 13.15 -29.53
N PHE A 788 -9.46 13.33 -30.21
CA PHE A 788 -9.29 13.16 -31.67
C PHE A 788 -8.66 11.81 -32.06
N ASN A 789 -9.09 10.72 -31.42
CA ASN A 789 -8.56 9.37 -31.65
C ASN A 789 -9.56 8.43 -32.37
N LYS A 790 -9.08 7.31 -32.92
CA LYS A 790 -9.89 6.34 -33.69
C LYS A 790 -11.03 5.67 -32.92
N PHE A 791 -10.90 5.51 -31.60
CA PHE A 791 -11.92 4.92 -30.74
C PHE A 791 -13.07 5.89 -30.46
N ASN A 792 -12.78 7.20 -30.30
CA ASN A 792 -13.80 8.23 -30.07
C ASN A 792 -14.54 8.62 -31.36
N LEU A 793 -13.80 8.74 -32.47
CA LEU A 793 -14.33 9.20 -33.76
C LEU A 793 -14.86 8.06 -34.64
N GLY A 794 -14.32 6.84 -34.49
CA GLY A 794 -14.67 5.64 -35.25
C GLY A 794 -13.95 5.50 -36.59
N GLU A 795 -13.47 4.28 -36.90
CA GLU A 795 -12.73 3.99 -38.14
C GLU A 795 -13.49 4.38 -39.43
N ASN A 796 -14.83 4.26 -39.44
CA ASN A 796 -15.66 4.65 -40.58
C ASN A 796 -15.55 6.15 -40.89
N PHE A 797 -15.47 7.02 -39.88
CA PHE A 797 -15.35 8.46 -40.09
C PHE A 797 -13.95 8.81 -40.62
N LEU A 798 -12.90 8.24 -40.02
CA LEU A 798 -11.52 8.44 -40.49
C LEU A 798 -11.34 7.99 -41.95
N THR A 799 -11.84 6.80 -42.30
CA THR A 799 -11.67 6.23 -43.65
C THR A 799 -12.59 6.84 -44.71
N LYS A 800 -13.87 7.07 -44.42
CA LYS A 800 -14.88 7.46 -45.44
C LYS A 800 -15.15 8.96 -45.51
N ASN A 801 -15.00 9.68 -44.41
CA ASN A 801 -15.26 11.13 -44.36
C ASN A 801 -13.96 11.93 -44.48
N LEU A 802 -12.90 11.51 -43.79
CA LEU A 802 -11.59 12.19 -43.83
C LEU A 802 -10.60 11.57 -44.84
N GLY A 803 -10.90 10.40 -45.39
CA GLY A 803 -10.07 9.75 -46.43
C GLY A 803 -8.74 9.15 -45.92
N ILE A 804 -8.57 8.99 -44.62
CA ILE A 804 -7.33 8.53 -43.98
C ILE A 804 -7.30 6.99 -44.01
N SER A 805 -6.25 6.40 -44.61
CA SER A 805 -6.13 4.95 -44.71
C SER A 805 -5.79 4.31 -43.35
N LYS A 806 -6.09 3.01 -43.22
CA LYS A 806 -5.89 2.29 -41.95
C LYS A 806 -4.41 2.19 -41.58
N GLU A 807 -3.52 2.02 -42.56
CA GLU A 807 -2.07 1.99 -42.32
C GLU A 807 -1.56 3.31 -41.72
N ILE A 808 -2.20 4.44 -42.05
CA ILE A 808 -1.80 5.77 -41.58
C ILE A 808 -2.24 5.99 -40.13
N PHE A 809 -3.53 5.78 -39.79
CA PHE A 809 -4.01 6.04 -38.43
C PHE A 809 -3.69 4.94 -37.41
N ASP A 810 -3.30 3.74 -37.85
CA ASP A 810 -2.71 2.71 -37.00
C ASP A 810 -1.18 2.84 -36.86
N SER A 811 -0.55 3.83 -37.52
CA SER A 811 0.90 4.05 -37.40
C SER A 811 1.30 4.58 -36.00
N PRO A 812 2.42 4.10 -35.41
CA PRO A 812 2.88 4.58 -34.12
C PRO A 812 3.17 6.09 -34.13
N GLY A 813 2.54 6.84 -33.22
CA GLY A 813 2.73 8.29 -33.10
C GLY A 813 1.86 9.16 -34.03
N PHE A 814 0.86 8.58 -34.71
CA PHE A 814 -0.09 9.35 -35.52
C PHE A 814 -0.86 10.40 -34.70
N SER A 815 -0.86 11.65 -35.17
CA SER A 815 -1.67 12.77 -34.66
C SER A 815 -2.68 13.20 -35.73
N LEU A 816 -3.97 13.06 -35.42
CA LEU A 816 -5.04 13.43 -36.36
C LEU A 816 -5.07 14.95 -36.62
N LEU A 817 -4.83 15.77 -35.59
CA LEU A 817 -4.84 17.23 -35.74
C LEU A 817 -3.67 17.72 -36.62
N GLU A 818 -2.47 17.14 -36.45
CA GLU A 818 -1.33 17.44 -37.33
C GLU A 818 -1.59 16.97 -38.77
N HIS A 819 -2.18 15.78 -38.95
CA HIS A 819 -2.56 15.28 -40.28
C HIS A 819 -3.61 16.15 -40.99
N LEU A 820 -4.53 16.77 -40.24
CA LEU A 820 -5.50 17.74 -40.76
C LEU A 820 -4.86 19.11 -41.08
N GLY A 821 -3.57 19.30 -40.83
CA GLY A 821 -2.81 20.50 -41.15
C GLY A 821 -2.85 21.59 -40.07
N PHE A 822 -3.18 21.26 -38.82
CA PHE A 822 -2.96 22.15 -37.68
C PHE A 822 -1.50 22.05 -37.23
N THR A 823 -0.88 23.19 -36.88
CA THR A 823 0.48 23.17 -36.34
C THR A 823 0.47 22.74 -34.87
N LYS A 824 1.62 22.31 -34.35
CA LYS A 824 1.79 22.04 -32.92
C LYS A 824 1.49 23.26 -32.04
N GLU A 825 1.71 24.47 -32.56
CA GLU A 825 1.35 25.71 -31.85
C GLU A 825 -0.17 25.91 -31.76
N ASP A 826 -0.91 25.59 -32.84
CA ASP A 826 -2.38 25.66 -32.84
C ASP A 826 -3.00 24.63 -31.88
N ILE A 827 -2.44 23.41 -31.88
CA ILE A 827 -2.82 22.33 -30.96
C ILE A 827 -2.57 22.77 -29.51
N ASN A 828 -1.40 23.33 -29.19
CA ASN A 828 -1.10 23.83 -27.85
C ASN A 828 -2.06 24.96 -27.41
N LYS A 829 -2.34 25.95 -28.28
CA LYS A 829 -3.28 27.04 -27.96
C LYS A 829 -4.69 26.55 -27.69
N ALA A 830 -5.17 25.59 -28.48
CA ALA A 830 -6.47 24.96 -28.24
C ALA A 830 -6.44 24.09 -26.97
N ASN A 831 -5.33 23.42 -26.68
CA ASN A 831 -5.15 22.64 -25.47
C ASN A 831 -5.17 23.51 -24.20
N ASP A 832 -4.45 24.64 -24.20
CA ASP A 832 -4.44 25.59 -23.09
C ASP A 832 -5.84 26.18 -22.84
N TYR A 833 -6.64 26.39 -23.88
CA TYR A 833 -8.03 26.84 -23.74
C TYR A 833 -8.97 25.75 -23.20
N VAL A 834 -8.91 24.53 -23.76
CA VAL A 834 -9.84 23.43 -23.48
C VAL A 834 -9.48 22.70 -22.19
N CYS A 835 -8.21 22.28 -22.07
CA CYS A 835 -7.69 21.48 -20.96
C CYS A 835 -7.11 22.34 -19.82
N GLY A 836 -6.74 23.59 -20.10
CA GLY A 836 -6.17 24.53 -19.12
C GLY A 836 -4.65 24.48 -19.05
N THR A 837 -4.04 25.57 -18.60
CA THR A 837 -2.58 25.68 -18.40
C THR A 837 -2.07 24.91 -17.18
N MET A 838 -2.99 24.43 -16.33
CA MET A 838 -2.77 23.77 -15.04
C MET A 838 -2.03 24.61 -13.98
N THR A 839 -1.66 25.86 -14.29
CA THR A 839 -1.00 26.82 -13.39
C THR A 839 -1.83 28.09 -13.24
N ILE A 840 -1.62 28.79 -12.12
CA ILE A 840 -2.18 30.13 -11.89
C ILE A 840 -1.21 31.24 -12.37
N GLU A 841 0.05 30.90 -12.66
CA GLU A 841 1.04 31.87 -13.14
C GLU A 841 0.64 32.45 -14.49
N ASN A 842 0.59 33.79 -14.58
CA ASN A 842 0.12 34.55 -15.74
C ASN A 842 -1.38 34.39 -16.05
N ALA A 843 -2.18 33.87 -15.10
CA ALA A 843 -3.63 33.90 -15.21
C ALA A 843 -4.14 35.35 -15.34
N PRO A 844 -5.19 35.59 -16.15
CA PRO A 844 -5.71 36.94 -16.38
C PRO A 844 -6.16 37.58 -15.05
N PHE A 845 -5.97 38.89 -14.90
CA PHE A 845 -6.31 39.69 -13.72
C PHE A 845 -5.50 39.41 -12.44
N LEU A 846 -4.91 38.23 -12.27
CA LEU A 846 -4.17 37.87 -11.05
C LEU A 846 -2.91 38.71 -10.86
N LYS A 847 -2.70 39.22 -9.65
CA LYS A 847 -1.54 40.05 -9.27
C LYS A 847 -0.42 39.15 -8.75
N GLU A 848 0.81 39.35 -9.22
CA GLU A 848 1.98 38.54 -8.81
C GLU A 848 2.18 38.46 -7.30
N LYS A 849 1.88 39.54 -6.55
CA LYS A 849 1.94 39.59 -5.09
C LYS A 849 1.06 38.55 -4.38
N ASP A 850 0.04 38.03 -5.07
CA ASP A 850 -0.91 37.07 -4.53
C ASP A 850 -0.58 35.62 -4.96
N TYR A 851 0.39 35.41 -5.88
CA TYR A 851 0.86 34.07 -6.29
C TYR A 851 1.27 33.17 -5.10
N PRO A 852 1.97 33.65 -4.03
CA PRO A 852 2.41 32.79 -2.94
C PRO A 852 1.30 32.08 -2.15
N VAL A 853 0.04 32.53 -2.27
CA VAL A 853 -1.14 31.87 -1.68
C VAL A 853 -1.43 30.52 -2.36
N PHE A 854 -1.02 30.37 -3.62
CA PHE A 854 -1.36 29.23 -4.48
C PHE A 854 -0.13 28.36 -4.84
N ASP A 855 1.03 28.63 -4.25
CA ASP A 855 2.22 27.79 -4.43
C ASP A 855 1.98 26.37 -3.90
N CYS A 856 2.28 25.37 -4.74
CA CYS A 856 2.14 23.94 -4.43
C CYS A 856 3.49 23.30 -4.07
N ALA A 857 3.46 22.05 -3.59
CA ALA A 857 4.66 21.25 -3.30
C ALA A 857 5.55 21.00 -4.54
N ASN A 858 4.97 21.07 -5.74
CA ASN A 858 5.67 20.96 -7.02
C ASN A 858 5.20 22.04 -8.01
N LYS A 859 5.98 22.20 -9.08
CA LYS A 859 5.62 23.07 -10.22
C LYS A 859 4.29 22.61 -10.82
N CYS A 860 3.38 23.54 -11.06
CA CYS A 860 2.06 23.27 -11.61
C CYS A 860 2.07 23.33 -13.13
N GLY A 861 1.82 22.20 -13.80
CA GLY A 861 1.77 22.12 -15.26
C GLY A 861 3.08 22.46 -15.96
N LYS A 862 3.00 22.60 -17.28
CA LYS A 862 4.13 22.91 -18.18
C LYS A 862 4.71 24.31 -17.97
N TYR A 863 3.85 25.27 -17.65
CA TYR A 863 4.20 26.69 -17.60
C TYR A 863 4.58 27.16 -16.18
N GLY A 864 4.30 26.36 -15.15
CA GLY A 864 4.61 26.69 -13.77
C GLY A 864 6.10 26.68 -13.47
N LYS A 865 6.56 27.71 -12.78
CA LYS A 865 7.95 27.89 -12.32
C LYS A 865 8.05 27.88 -10.80
N ARG A 866 6.96 28.24 -10.10
CA ARG A 866 6.90 28.35 -8.64
C ARG A 866 6.56 27.00 -7.99
N PHE A 867 7.14 26.78 -6.81
CA PHE A 867 6.86 25.66 -5.93
C PHE A 867 7.36 26.01 -4.51
N LEU A 868 6.85 25.31 -3.49
CA LEU A 868 7.26 25.48 -2.10
C LEU A 868 8.63 24.83 -1.86
N SER A 869 9.51 25.55 -1.17
CA SER A 869 10.85 25.02 -0.83
C SER A 869 10.78 23.94 0.25
N TYR A 870 11.83 23.11 0.37
CA TYR A 870 11.95 22.17 1.48
C TYR A 870 11.92 22.89 2.84
N GLU A 871 12.48 24.10 2.94
CA GLU A 871 12.42 24.92 4.15
C GLU A 871 10.99 25.29 4.53
N SER A 872 10.16 25.66 3.54
CA SER A 872 8.75 26.01 3.72
C SER A 872 7.97 24.84 4.35
N HIS A 873 8.20 23.62 3.87
CA HIS A 873 7.61 22.42 4.45
C HIS A 873 8.09 22.17 5.89
N ILE A 874 9.40 22.26 6.15
CA ILE A 874 10.00 22.01 7.48
C ILE A 874 9.52 23.05 8.50
N ARG A 875 9.41 24.33 8.11
CA ARG A 875 8.88 25.42 8.95
C ARG A 875 7.47 25.14 9.45
N ILE A 876 6.58 24.69 8.57
CA ILE A 876 5.19 24.36 8.94
C ILE A 876 5.13 23.09 9.79
N MET A 877 5.95 22.07 9.51
CA MET A 877 6.10 20.92 10.41
C MET A 877 6.58 21.34 11.80
N ALA A 878 7.58 22.22 11.88
CA ALA A 878 8.18 22.69 13.13
C ALA A 878 7.24 23.58 13.95
N ALA A 879 6.26 24.23 13.32
CA ALA A 879 5.20 24.94 14.02
C ALA A 879 4.15 24.00 14.65
N ALA A 880 3.88 22.84 14.03
CA ALA A 880 2.96 21.82 14.56
C ALA A 880 3.61 20.87 15.57
N GLN A 881 4.87 20.48 15.33
CA GLN A 881 5.57 19.42 16.07
C GLN A 881 5.62 19.59 17.62
N PRO A 882 5.74 20.82 18.17
CA PRO A 882 5.69 21.08 19.62
C PRO A 882 4.32 20.85 20.24
N PHE A 883 3.30 20.58 19.44
CA PHE A 883 1.92 20.26 19.85
C PHE A 883 1.49 18.89 19.32
N ILE A 884 2.42 17.97 19.12
CA ILE A 884 2.12 16.59 18.71
C ILE A 884 2.89 15.63 19.61
N SER A 885 2.13 14.80 20.35
CA SER A 885 2.73 13.86 21.33
C SER A 885 3.51 12.75 20.66
N GLY A 886 2.98 12.16 19.58
CA GLY A 886 3.75 11.32 18.65
C GLY A 886 4.57 12.20 17.70
N ALA A 887 4.43 11.97 16.40
CA ALA A 887 5.16 12.70 15.36
C ALA A 887 4.26 13.04 14.15
N ILE A 888 4.88 13.61 13.11
CA ILE A 888 4.23 14.07 11.89
C ILE A 888 4.70 13.19 10.73
N SER A 889 3.77 12.51 10.08
CA SER A 889 4.00 11.94 8.76
C SER A 889 3.79 13.02 7.71
N LYS A 890 4.88 13.40 7.05
CA LYS A 890 4.94 14.34 5.93
C LYS A 890 6.00 13.82 4.98
N THR A 891 5.71 13.85 3.68
CA THR A 891 6.76 13.77 2.65
C THR A 891 7.16 15.19 2.27
N ILE A 892 8.44 15.52 2.33
CA ILE A 892 8.93 16.79 1.79
C ILE A 892 9.31 16.54 0.34
N ASN A 893 8.59 17.16 -0.59
CA ASN A 893 8.89 17.09 -2.00
C ASN A 893 10.08 17.99 -2.34
N LEU A 894 10.93 17.52 -3.24
CA LEU A 894 11.96 18.31 -3.88
C LEU A 894 11.83 18.17 -5.41
N PRO A 895 12.11 19.23 -6.18
CA PRO A 895 12.06 19.17 -7.64
C PRO A 895 13.18 18.27 -8.19
N GLU A 896 13.06 17.84 -9.44
CA GLU A 896 14.04 16.96 -10.09
C GLU A 896 15.47 17.52 -10.04
N GLU A 897 15.62 18.84 -10.23
CA GLU A 897 16.92 19.54 -10.21
C GLU A 897 17.60 19.64 -8.83
N ALA A 898 16.94 19.24 -7.74
CA ALA A 898 17.51 19.33 -6.40
C ALA A 898 18.77 18.46 -6.27
N VAL A 899 19.80 18.96 -5.59
CA VAL A 899 21.09 18.29 -5.44
C VAL A 899 21.20 17.55 -4.11
N ILE A 900 22.26 16.74 -3.94
CA ILE A 900 22.54 16.02 -2.68
C ILE A 900 22.68 17.01 -1.49
N GLU A 901 23.20 18.21 -1.75
CA GLU A 901 23.32 19.29 -0.78
C GLU A 901 21.95 19.75 -0.23
N ASP A 902 20.90 19.79 -1.05
CA ASP A 902 19.55 20.16 -0.61
C ASP A 902 18.97 19.11 0.33
N ILE A 903 19.17 17.82 0.02
CA ILE A 903 18.78 16.69 0.86
C ILE A 903 19.48 16.77 2.23
N LYS A 904 20.79 17.03 2.21
CA LYS A 904 21.62 17.19 3.40
C LYS A 904 21.15 18.36 4.26
N ASN A 905 20.88 19.51 3.66
CA ASN A 905 20.41 20.71 4.34
C ASN A 905 18.98 20.54 4.88
N ALA A 906 18.08 19.89 4.14
CA ALA A 906 16.73 19.59 4.61
C ALA A 906 16.72 18.65 5.83
N TYR A 907 17.58 17.62 5.85
CA TYR A 907 17.74 16.78 7.04
C TYR A 907 18.43 17.51 8.21
N PHE A 908 19.39 18.38 7.95
CA PHE A 908 20.07 19.14 9.00
C PHE A 908 19.16 20.22 9.62
N LEU A 909 18.37 20.91 8.80
CA LEU A 909 17.38 21.90 9.22
C LEU A 909 16.29 21.24 10.06
N SER A 910 15.75 20.10 9.63
CA SER A 910 14.77 19.32 10.41
C SER A 910 15.27 18.96 11.81
N TRP A 911 16.55 18.58 11.95
CA TRP A 911 17.17 18.37 13.27
C TRP A 911 17.18 19.66 14.11
N LYS A 912 17.71 20.76 13.57
CA LYS A 912 17.80 22.05 14.26
C LYS A 912 16.43 22.65 14.63
N MET A 913 15.36 22.24 13.94
CA MET A 913 13.98 22.71 14.15
C MET A 913 13.11 21.76 15.00
N MET A 914 13.71 20.84 15.76
CA MET A 914 12.99 19.92 16.67
C MET A 914 12.01 18.98 15.94
N ILE A 915 12.25 18.65 14.66
CA ILE A 915 11.44 17.64 13.97
C ILE A 915 11.76 16.25 14.53
N LYS A 916 10.75 15.39 14.72
CA LYS A 916 10.95 14.01 15.21
C LYS A 916 11.34 13.02 14.10
N ALA A 917 10.78 13.17 12.90
CA ALA A 917 11.14 12.38 11.72
C ALA A 917 11.03 13.18 10.41
N ASN A 918 11.84 12.84 9.42
CA ASN A 918 11.82 13.45 8.10
C ASN A 918 11.90 12.36 7.00
N ALA A 919 11.03 12.44 5.99
CA ALA A 919 11.11 11.68 4.76
C ALA A 919 11.12 12.64 3.56
N LEU A 920 12.17 12.55 2.73
CA LEU A 920 12.38 13.38 1.55
C LEU A 920 12.05 12.59 0.28
N TYR A 921 11.44 13.26 -0.71
CA TYR A 921 11.17 12.68 -2.03
C TYR A 921 11.50 13.68 -3.13
N ARG A 922 12.59 13.41 -3.85
CA ARG A 922 12.96 14.15 -5.06
C ARG A 922 12.25 13.54 -6.27
N ASP A 923 11.63 14.35 -7.13
CA ASP A 923 11.14 13.85 -8.43
C ASP A 923 12.31 13.21 -9.21
N GLY A 924 12.08 12.08 -9.87
CA GLY A 924 13.12 11.31 -10.54
C GLY A 924 14.04 10.51 -9.61
N SER A 925 13.73 10.38 -8.31
CA SER A 925 14.51 9.51 -7.39
C SER A 925 14.18 8.01 -7.47
N LYS A 926 13.19 7.60 -8.27
CA LYS A 926 12.88 6.18 -8.55
C LYS A 926 12.54 5.97 -10.01
N LEU A 927 12.86 4.79 -10.56
CA LEU A 927 12.54 4.45 -11.95
C LEU A 927 11.03 4.29 -12.17
N SER A 928 10.30 3.89 -11.12
CA SER A 928 8.84 3.90 -11.07
C SER A 928 8.32 4.95 -10.09
N GLN A 929 7.48 5.85 -10.58
CA GLN A 929 6.84 6.89 -9.78
C GLN A 929 5.31 6.84 -9.97
N PRO A 930 4.51 6.95 -8.89
CA PRO A 930 3.05 6.93 -8.98
C PRO A 930 2.44 8.28 -9.42
N LEU A 931 3.22 9.35 -9.36
CA LEU A 931 2.89 10.71 -9.78
C LEU A 931 4.15 11.30 -10.43
N ASN A 932 4.06 11.75 -11.68
CA ASN A 932 5.13 12.50 -12.36
C ASN A 932 4.70 13.95 -12.51
N SER A 933 5.57 14.91 -12.18
CA SER A 933 5.39 16.30 -12.61
C SER A 933 6.04 16.53 -13.99
N VAL A 934 7.10 15.79 -14.29
CA VAL A 934 7.89 15.91 -15.53
C VAL A 934 7.79 14.62 -16.37
N LEU A 935 6.98 14.66 -17.43
CA LEU A 935 7.08 13.70 -18.55
C LEU A 935 7.59 14.36 -19.85
N GLU A 936 7.87 15.67 -19.82
CA GLU A 936 8.18 16.45 -21.03
C GLU A 936 9.68 16.64 -21.31
N LEU A 937 10.55 16.67 -20.29
CA LEU A 937 11.97 17.07 -20.49
C LEU A 937 12.77 16.09 -21.36
N LEU A 938 12.51 14.79 -21.28
CA LEU A 938 13.17 13.78 -22.13
C LEU A 938 12.69 13.81 -23.60
N ASN A 939 11.52 14.41 -23.87
CA ASN A 939 11.00 14.57 -25.24
C ASN A 939 11.59 15.79 -25.96
N GLY A 940 12.38 16.63 -25.27
CA GLY A 940 12.90 17.89 -25.77
C GLY A 940 14.36 17.88 -26.24
N ILE A 941 15.04 16.73 -26.22
CA ILE A 941 16.41 16.61 -26.75
C ILE A 941 16.35 16.17 -28.22
N GLU A 942 16.71 17.07 -29.14
CA GLU A 942 17.00 16.71 -30.52
C GLU A 942 18.27 15.85 -30.56
N ILE A 943 18.09 14.54 -30.74
CA ILE A 943 19.17 13.60 -31.10
C ILE A 943 19.04 13.35 -32.61
N ASP A 944 20.11 13.63 -33.35
CA ASP A 944 20.11 13.74 -34.82
C ASP A 944 19.86 12.40 -35.55
N ASP A 945 20.04 11.26 -34.86
CA ASP A 945 19.86 9.90 -35.41
C ASP A 945 18.46 9.32 -35.07
N GLN A 946 17.45 9.68 -35.86
CA GLN A 946 16.02 9.48 -35.49
C GLN A 946 15.39 8.09 -35.66
N GLU A 947 16.08 7.04 -36.16
CA GLU A 947 15.42 5.75 -36.45
C GLU A 947 15.42 4.72 -35.29
N GLU A 948 16.47 4.60 -34.46
CA GLU A 948 16.59 3.45 -33.51
C GLU A 948 16.09 3.70 -32.07
N ILE A 949 15.86 4.97 -31.68
CA ILE A 949 15.55 5.34 -30.28
C ILE A 949 14.03 5.51 -30.04
N ARG A 950 13.25 5.92 -31.05
CA ARG A 950 11.79 6.12 -30.90
C ARG A 950 11.01 4.87 -30.51
N GLU A 951 11.52 3.68 -30.80
CA GLU A 951 10.91 2.41 -30.37
C GLU A 951 11.05 2.12 -28.86
N ALA A 952 12.04 2.72 -28.18
CA ALA A 952 12.42 2.31 -26.83
C ALA A 952 11.62 3.00 -25.71
N THR A 953 10.99 4.14 -25.98
CA THR A 953 10.35 4.99 -24.95
C THR A 953 8.84 4.78 -24.82
N ILE A 954 8.23 3.98 -25.70
CA ILE A 954 6.78 3.72 -25.69
C ILE A 954 6.50 2.51 -24.79
N SER A 955 5.91 2.75 -23.62
CA SER A 955 5.24 1.69 -22.87
C SER A 955 4.12 1.11 -23.73
N LYS A 956 4.35 -0.05 -24.35
CA LYS A 956 3.32 -0.77 -25.12
C LYS A 956 2.11 -0.98 -24.21
N ASP A 957 0.96 -0.54 -24.67
CA ASP A 957 -0.30 -0.63 -23.92
C ASP A 957 -0.55 -2.11 -23.53
N PRO A 958 -0.84 -2.44 -22.25
CA PRO A 958 -1.17 -3.82 -21.85
C PRO A 958 -2.27 -4.45 -22.72
N VAL A 959 -3.13 -3.63 -23.32
CA VAL A 959 -4.14 -4.05 -24.30
C VAL A 959 -3.52 -4.73 -25.54
N GLN A 960 -2.40 -4.25 -26.10
CA GLN A 960 -1.79 -4.87 -27.28
C GLN A 960 -1.08 -6.21 -26.98
N ILE A 961 -0.54 -6.36 -25.77
CA ILE A 961 0.04 -7.63 -25.31
C ILE A 961 -1.10 -8.64 -25.05
N ALA A 962 -2.21 -8.18 -24.45
CA ALA A 962 -3.41 -8.98 -24.29
C ALA A 962 -4.04 -9.39 -25.64
N GLU A 963 -4.18 -8.48 -26.61
CA GLU A 963 -4.71 -8.79 -27.94
C GLU A 963 -3.88 -9.88 -28.65
N LYS A 964 -2.54 -9.80 -28.62
CA LYS A 964 -1.68 -10.83 -29.23
C LYS A 964 -1.80 -12.21 -28.58
N ILE A 965 -2.11 -12.28 -27.29
CA ILE A 965 -2.29 -13.55 -26.56
C ILE A 965 -3.73 -14.09 -26.72
N VAL A 966 -4.74 -13.21 -26.65
CA VAL A 966 -6.17 -13.58 -26.71
C VAL A 966 -6.60 -13.99 -28.12
N THR A 967 -6.02 -13.43 -29.18
CA THR A 967 -6.42 -13.72 -30.58
C THR A 967 -6.16 -15.17 -31.00
N LYS A 968 -5.44 -15.99 -30.21
CA LYS A 968 -5.15 -17.39 -30.55
C LYS A 968 -6.06 -18.45 -29.91
N TYR A 969 -6.88 -18.13 -28.90
CA TYR A 969 -7.73 -19.12 -28.22
C TYR A 969 -9.15 -18.61 -27.89
N ILE A 970 -9.91 -18.31 -28.94
CA ILE A 970 -11.38 -18.42 -28.88
C ILE A 970 -11.80 -19.56 -29.81
N SER A 971 -11.81 -20.78 -29.26
CA SER A 971 -12.48 -21.92 -29.89
C SER A 971 -13.85 -22.14 -29.25
N HIS A 972 -14.88 -22.35 -30.06
CA HIS A 972 -16.17 -22.81 -29.54
C HIS A 972 -16.01 -24.18 -28.88
N ARG A 973 -16.67 -24.40 -27.74
CA ARG A 973 -16.55 -25.64 -26.96
C ARG A 973 -16.71 -26.89 -27.84
N ARG A 974 -15.62 -27.64 -28.05
CA ARG A 974 -15.60 -28.90 -28.80
C ARG A 974 -16.24 -30.00 -27.94
N LYS A 975 -17.50 -30.35 -28.22
CA LYS A 975 -18.19 -31.45 -27.53
C LYS A 975 -17.51 -32.79 -27.83
N LEU A 976 -17.23 -33.56 -26.78
CA LEU A 976 -16.76 -34.95 -26.88
C LEU A 976 -17.87 -35.87 -27.43
N PRO A 977 -17.51 -36.93 -28.18
CA PRO A 977 -18.47 -37.91 -28.66
C PRO A 977 -19.01 -38.79 -27.52
N SER A 978 -20.25 -39.27 -27.68
CA SER A 978 -20.95 -40.10 -26.68
C SER A 978 -20.25 -41.43 -26.37
N ARG A 979 -19.42 -41.93 -27.30
CA ARG A 979 -18.49 -43.04 -27.13
C ARG A 979 -17.11 -42.54 -27.55
N ARG A 980 -16.09 -42.77 -26.72
CA ARG A 980 -14.73 -42.22 -26.89
C ARG A 980 -13.67 -43.20 -26.42
N ALA A 981 -12.45 -43.01 -26.92
CA ALA A 981 -11.25 -43.66 -26.42
C ALA A 981 -10.74 -42.95 -25.15
N GLY A 982 -9.70 -43.53 -24.53
CA GLY A 982 -9.13 -43.09 -23.25
C GLY A 982 -8.60 -44.27 -22.44
N TYR A 983 -7.74 -44.00 -21.48
CA TYR A 983 -7.15 -45.01 -20.60
C TYR A 983 -7.59 -44.84 -19.13
N THR A 984 -7.28 -45.84 -18.31
CA THR A 984 -7.39 -45.74 -16.85
C THR A 984 -6.07 -46.15 -16.23
N GLN A 985 -5.34 -45.18 -15.68
CA GLN A 985 -4.11 -45.39 -14.94
C GLN A 985 -4.41 -45.44 -13.45
N LYS A 986 -3.92 -46.49 -12.78
CA LYS A 986 -4.03 -46.67 -11.33
C LYS A 986 -2.65 -46.51 -10.71
N ALA A 987 -2.53 -45.56 -9.79
CA ALA A 987 -1.32 -45.35 -9.00
C ALA A 987 -1.61 -45.34 -7.50
N ILE A 988 -0.55 -45.42 -6.71
CA ILE A 988 -0.56 -45.12 -5.28
C ILE A 988 0.47 -44.02 -5.05
N VAL A 989 0.03 -42.83 -4.64
CA VAL A 989 0.87 -41.65 -4.37
C VAL A 989 0.84 -41.40 -2.87
N GLY A 990 1.98 -41.46 -2.18
CA GLY A 990 2.02 -41.21 -0.72
C GLY A 990 1.18 -42.18 0.11
N GLY A 991 0.92 -43.39 -0.39
CA GLY A 991 0.02 -44.38 0.24
C GLY A 991 -1.46 -44.27 -0.18
N HIS A 992 -1.85 -43.21 -0.88
CA HIS A 992 -3.22 -42.98 -1.35
C HIS A 992 -3.46 -43.53 -2.75
N LYS A 993 -4.58 -44.23 -2.99
CA LYS A 993 -4.91 -44.81 -4.30
C LYS A 993 -5.56 -43.76 -5.19
N VAL A 994 -4.94 -43.50 -6.35
CA VAL A 994 -5.43 -42.58 -7.37
C VAL A 994 -5.76 -43.36 -8.64
N TYR A 995 -6.91 -43.07 -9.23
CA TYR A 995 -7.33 -43.56 -10.53
C TYR A 995 -7.54 -42.36 -11.45
N LEU A 996 -6.62 -42.15 -12.39
CA LEU A 996 -6.77 -41.19 -13.48
C LEU A 996 -7.46 -41.91 -14.64
N ARG A 997 -8.59 -41.37 -15.11
CA ARG A 997 -9.27 -41.82 -16.33
C ARG A 997 -9.27 -40.67 -17.34
N THR A 998 -9.02 -40.95 -18.61
CA THR A 998 -9.04 -39.93 -19.68
C THR A 998 -10.20 -40.17 -20.64
N GLY A 999 -10.60 -39.11 -21.35
CA GLY A 999 -11.51 -39.20 -22.50
C GLY A 999 -10.93 -38.41 -23.67
N GLU A 1000 -10.83 -39.07 -24.81
CA GLU A 1000 -10.14 -38.57 -26.01
C GLU A 1000 -11.13 -38.18 -27.13
N TYR A 1001 -10.69 -37.27 -27.99
CA TYR A 1001 -11.30 -37.01 -29.29
C TYR A 1001 -10.87 -38.08 -30.32
N GLU A 1002 -11.52 -38.11 -31.49
CA GLU A 1002 -11.23 -39.08 -32.56
C GLU A 1002 -9.83 -38.93 -33.19
N ASP A 1003 -9.18 -37.78 -32.95
CA ASP A 1003 -7.79 -37.47 -33.36
C ASP A 1003 -6.73 -37.85 -32.29
N GLY A 1004 -7.15 -38.44 -31.16
CA GLY A 1004 -6.26 -38.82 -30.06
C GLY A 1004 -5.91 -37.70 -29.07
N GLN A 1005 -6.40 -36.47 -29.27
CA GLN A 1005 -6.24 -35.40 -28.28
C GLN A 1005 -7.10 -35.67 -27.04
N ILE A 1006 -6.58 -35.33 -25.85
CA ILE A 1006 -7.37 -35.40 -24.62
C ILE A 1006 -8.41 -34.28 -24.54
N GLY A 1007 -9.64 -34.62 -24.18
CA GLY A 1007 -10.74 -33.65 -23.95
C GLY A 1007 -11.35 -33.70 -22.56
N GLU A 1008 -11.09 -34.73 -21.75
CA GLU A 1008 -11.49 -34.77 -20.34
C GLU A 1008 -10.62 -35.69 -19.49
N ILE A 1009 -10.63 -35.42 -18.17
CA ILE A 1009 -10.05 -36.26 -17.12
C ILE A 1009 -11.07 -36.52 -16.01
N PHE A 1010 -10.97 -37.69 -15.38
CA PHE A 1010 -11.63 -38.00 -14.11
C PHE A 1010 -10.60 -38.51 -13.11
N ILE A 1011 -10.75 -38.08 -11.85
CA ILE A 1011 -9.88 -38.44 -10.75
C ILE A 1011 -10.73 -39.13 -9.68
N ASP A 1012 -10.46 -40.41 -9.41
CA ASP A 1012 -11.16 -41.17 -8.39
C ASP A 1012 -10.17 -41.65 -7.32
N MET A 1013 -10.53 -41.50 -6.05
CA MET A 1013 -9.66 -41.81 -4.92
C MET A 1013 -10.44 -42.57 -3.83
N HIS A 1014 -9.72 -43.42 -3.07
CA HIS A 1014 -10.32 -44.25 -2.02
C HIS A 1014 -9.63 -44.08 -0.66
N LYS A 1015 -10.46 -43.76 0.35
CA LYS A 1015 -10.18 -43.54 1.80
C LYS A 1015 -9.91 -42.09 2.22
N GLU A 1016 -10.09 -41.13 1.33
CA GLU A 1016 -10.03 -39.69 1.63
C GLU A 1016 -11.39 -39.17 2.14
N GLY A 1017 -11.37 -38.05 2.87
CA GLY A 1017 -12.59 -37.39 3.33
C GLY A 1017 -13.45 -36.86 2.17
N ALA A 1018 -14.77 -36.83 2.35
CA ALA A 1018 -15.73 -36.44 1.31
C ALA A 1018 -15.41 -35.09 0.66
N ALA A 1019 -14.94 -34.11 1.44
CA ALA A 1019 -14.53 -32.79 0.94
C ALA A 1019 -13.38 -32.86 -0.08
N PHE A 1020 -12.38 -33.72 0.15
CA PHE A 1020 -11.22 -33.85 -0.75
C PHE A 1020 -11.62 -34.54 -2.06
N ARG A 1021 -12.46 -35.58 -1.99
CA ARG A 1021 -13.03 -36.23 -3.19
C ARG A 1021 -13.87 -35.27 -4.01
N SER A 1022 -14.71 -34.44 -3.37
CA SER A 1022 -15.48 -33.39 -4.04
C SER A 1022 -14.59 -32.34 -4.71
N LEU A 1023 -13.48 -31.94 -4.06
CA LEU A 1023 -12.52 -30.99 -4.62
C LEU A 1023 -11.79 -31.57 -5.86
N MET A 1024 -11.32 -32.82 -5.79
CA MET A 1024 -10.66 -33.49 -6.93
C MET A 1024 -11.63 -33.68 -8.11
N ASN A 1025 -12.91 -33.98 -7.85
CA ASN A 1025 -13.93 -34.02 -8.90
C ASN A 1025 -14.17 -32.64 -9.53
N ALA A 1026 -14.30 -31.57 -8.73
CA ALA A 1026 -14.47 -30.21 -9.24
C ALA A 1026 -13.26 -29.74 -10.06
N PHE A 1027 -12.05 -30.10 -9.61
CA PHE A 1027 -10.80 -29.84 -10.32
C PHE A 1027 -10.75 -30.57 -11.68
N ALA A 1028 -11.06 -31.87 -11.70
CA ALA A 1028 -11.12 -32.68 -12.92
C ALA A 1028 -12.14 -32.12 -13.93
N ILE A 1029 -13.31 -31.67 -13.47
CA ILE A 1029 -14.32 -30.98 -14.30
C ILE A 1029 -13.77 -29.67 -14.87
N SER A 1030 -13.07 -28.86 -14.06
CA SER A 1030 -12.49 -27.59 -14.49
C SER A 1030 -11.45 -27.76 -15.60
N VAL A 1031 -10.54 -28.74 -15.45
CA VAL A 1031 -9.52 -29.06 -16.45
C VAL A 1031 -10.18 -29.60 -17.73
N SER A 1032 -11.16 -30.50 -17.59
CA SER A 1032 -11.92 -31.05 -18.72
C SER A 1032 -12.68 -29.98 -19.52
N LEU A 1033 -13.25 -28.98 -18.83
CA LEU A 1033 -13.88 -27.85 -19.49
C LEU A 1033 -12.87 -26.99 -20.25
N GLY A 1034 -11.71 -26.68 -19.66
CA GLY A 1034 -10.67 -25.91 -20.36
C GLY A 1034 -10.14 -26.61 -21.61
N LEU A 1035 -9.83 -27.91 -21.51
CA LEU A 1035 -9.46 -28.74 -22.67
C LEU A 1035 -10.55 -28.68 -23.77
N GLN A 1036 -11.83 -28.77 -23.39
CA GLN A 1036 -12.95 -28.64 -24.34
C GLN A 1036 -13.14 -27.24 -24.93
N HIS A 1037 -12.63 -26.19 -24.27
CA HIS A 1037 -12.61 -24.82 -24.75
C HIS A 1037 -11.32 -24.46 -25.52
N GLY A 1038 -10.41 -25.43 -25.70
CA GLY A 1038 -9.20 -25.29 -26.50
C GLY A 1038 -7.96 -24.83 -25.73
N VAL A 1039 -7.98 -24.86 -24.40
CA VAL A 1039 -6.76 -24.66 -23.60
C VAL A 1039 -5.81 -25.85 -23.86
N PRO A 1040 -4.56 -25.63 -24.28
CA PRO A 1040 -3.59 -26.71 -24.51
C PRO A 1040 -3.31 -27.51 -23.25
N LEU A 1041 -2.91 -28.78 -23.41
CA LEU A 1041 -2.52 -29.62 -22.27
C LEU A 1041 -1.19 -29.13 -21.66
N GLU A 1042 -0.31 -28.59 -22.50
CA GLU A 1042 0.97 -27.97 -22.17
C GLU A 1042 0.82 -26.92 -21.05
N GLU A 1043 -0.12 -25.99 -21.19
CA GLU A 1043 -0.40 -24.94 -20.20
C GLU A 1043 -0.78 -25.54 -18.83
N TYR A 1044 -1.57 -26.61 -18.83
CA TYR A 1044 -1.91 -27.33 -17.61
C TYR A 1044 -0.72 -28.08 -17.02
N VAL A 1045 0.15 -28.65 -17.85
CA VAL A 1045 1.36 -29.34 -17.42
C VAL A 1045 2.34 -28.36 -16.77
N ASP A 1046 2.60 -27.22 -17.39
CA ASP A 1046 3.52 -26.22 -16.86
C ASP A 1046 2.97 -25.53 -15.60
N ALA A 1047 1.64 -25.33 -15.50
CA ALA A 1047 1.01 -24.76 -14.30
C ALA A 1047 0.96 -25.70 -13.08
N PHE A 1048 0.89 -27.02 -13.30
CA PHE A 1048 0.61 -27.99 -12.23
C PHE A 1048 1.70 -29.03 -11.95
N THR A 1049 2.75 -29.10 -12.77
CA THR A 1049 3.94 -29.90 -12.44
C THR A 1049 4.74 -29.24 -11.31
N PHE A 1050 5.31 -30.05 -10.42
CA PHE A 1050 5.97 -29.66 -9.16
C PHE A 1050 5.05 -28.99 -8.10
N PHE A 1051 3.73 -29.00 -8.30
CA PHE A 1051 2.76 -28.48 -7.34
C PHE A 1051 2.77 -29.29 -6.04
N LYS A 1052 3.05 -28.64 -4.89
CA LYS A 1052 3.27 -29.30 -3.59
C LYS A 1052 2.01 -29.32 -2.71
N PHE A 1053 1.49 -30.51 -2.43
CA PHE A 1053 0.32 -30.72 -1.56
C PHE A 1053 0.22 -32.19 -1.09
N GLU A 1054 -0.43 -32.50 0.02
CA GLU A 1054 -0.66 -33.88 0.48
C GLU A 1054 -1.93 -34.50 -0.15
N PRO A 1055 -1.93 -35.75 -0.64
CA PRO A 1055 -0.87 -36.76 -0.53
C PRO A 1055 0.32 -36.52 -1.48
N ASN A 1056 1.54 -36.71 -0.96
CA ASN A 1056 2.80 -36.68 -1.71
C ASN A 1056 3.72 -37.83 -1.27
N GLY A 1057 4.80 -38.06 -2.03
CA GLY A 1057 5.80 -39.08 -1.74
C GLY A 1057 5.89 -40.15 -2.83
N ILE A 1058 6.24 -41.38 -2.43
CA ILE A 1058 6.53 -42.48 -3.35
C ILE A 1058 5.29 -42.81 -4.21
N VAL A 1059 5.53 -42.97 -5.51
CA VAL A 1059 4.55 -43.38 -6.51
C VAL A 1059 4.79 -44.85 -6.88
N SER A 1060 3.75 -45.67 -6.78
CA SER A 1060 3.77 -47.06 -7.27
C SER A 1060 2.59 -47.34 -8.20
N GLY A 1061 2.75 -48.28 -9.12
CA GLY A 1061 1.78 -48.56 -10.20
C GLY A 1061 2.04 -47.80 -11.50
N ASN A 1062 2.99 -46.85 -11.52
CA ASN A 1062 3.43 -46.15 -12.72
C ASN A 1062 4.84 -46.59 -13.17
N LYS A 1063 5.08 -46.61 -14.49
CA LYS A 1063 6.36 -47.06 -15.06
C LYS A 1063 7.46 -46.01 -14.97
N HIS A 1064 7.16 -44.73 -15.19
CA HIS A 1064 8.13 -43.64 -15.32
C HIS A 1064 8.25 -42.78 -14.06
N ILE A 1065 7.13 -42.52 -13.37
CA ILE A 1065 7.06 -41.69 -12.17
C ILE A 1065 7.14 -42.58 -10.93
N LYS A 1066 8.17 -42.35 -10.10
CA LYS A 1066 8.46 -43.07 -8.84
C LYS A 1066 8.33 -42.20 -7.60
N MET A 1067 8.35 -40.87 -7.75
CA MET A 1067 8.19 -39.90 -6.67
C MET A 1067 7.38 -38.70 -7.19
N SER A 1068 6.47 -38.18 -6.38
CA SER A 1068 5.69 -37.01 -6.75
C SER A 1068 5.40 -36.11 -5.54
N THR A 1069 5.31 -34.81 -5.81
CA THR A 1069 5.12 -33.73 -4.84
C THR A 1069 3.65 -33.44 -4.50
N SER A 1070 2.71 -34.01 -5.25
CA SER A 1070 1.28 -34.12 -4.91
C SER A 1070 0.55 -35.08 -5.87
N VAL A 1071 -0.70 -35.43 -5.56
CA VAL A 1071 -1.57 -36.12 -6.53
C VAL A 1071 -1.77 -35.32 -7.83
N ILE A 1072 -1.81 -33.99 -7.76
CA ILE A 1072 -1.97 -33.11 -8.94
C ILE A 1072 -0.70 -33.14 -9.80
N ASP A 1073 0.48 -33.01 -9.17
CA ASP A 1073 1.79 -33.14 -9.81
C ASP A 1073 1.95 -34.51 -10.49
N TYR A 1074 1.51 -35.59 -9.84
CA TYR A 1074 1.50 -36.92 -10.45
C TYR A 1074 0.64 -36.99 -11.72
N ILE A 1075 -0.59 -36.44 -11.67
CA ILE A 1075 -1.53 -36.46 -12.79
C ILE A 1075 -0.97 -35.72 -14.00
N PHE A 1076 -0.44 -34.50 -13.82
CA PHE A 1076 0.04 -33.72 -14.96
C PHE A 1076 1.34 -34.23 -15.55
N ARG A 1077 2.25 -34.81 -14.75
CA ARG A 1077 3.38 -35.57 -15.30
C ARG A 1077 2.93 -36.77 -16.12
N GLU A 1078 1.93 -37.52 -15.67
CA GLU A 1078 1.44 -38.69 -16.40
C GLU A 1078 0.78 -38.29 -17.73
N LEU A 1079 -0.01 -37.21 -17.72
CA LEU A 1079 -0.60 -36.65 -18.94
C LEU A 1079 0.49 -36.13 -19.89
N ALA A 1080 1.51 -35.44 -19.38
CA ALA A 1080 2.64 -34.94 -20.16
C ALA A 1080 3.47 -36.06 -20.80
N ILE A 1081 3.77 -37.13 -20.04
CA ILE A 1081 4.48 -38.30 -20.55
C ILE A 1081 3.63 -39.01 -21.62
N THR A 1082 2.32 -39.14 -21.41
CA THR A 1082 1.46 -39.95 -22.28
C THR A 1082 1.03 -39.23 -23.56
N TYR A 1083 0.65 -37.95 -23.49
CA TYR A 1083 0.14 -37.19 -24.64
C TYR A 1083 1.16 -36.24 -25.26
N LEU A 1084 2.18 -35.79 -24.50
CA LEU A 1084 3.17 -34.80 -24.97
C LEU A 1084 4.59 -35.38 -25.14
N GLY A 1085 4.81 -36.66 -24.80
CA GLY A 1085 6.12 -37.31 -24.87
C GLY A 1085 7.18 -36.71 -23.92
N ARG A 1086 6.76 -35.97 -22.88
CA ARG A 1086 7.65 -35.30 -21.90
C ARG A 1086 8.23 -36.28 -20.87
N TYR A 1087 9.02 -37.25 -21.35
CA TYR A 1087 9.69 -38.25 -20.52
C TYR A 1087 10.71 -37.64 -19.53
N ASP A 1088 11.17 -36.41 -19.77
CA ASP A 1088 11.99 -35.60 -18.86
C ASP A 1088 11.33 -35.33 -17.49
N LEU A 1089 10.00 -35.45 -17.41
CA LEU A 1089 9.24 -35.29 -16.16
C LEU A 1089 9.14 -36.57 -15.32
N GLY A 1090 9.53 -37.72 -15.88
CA GLY A 1090 9.66 -39.00 -15.19
C GLY A 1090 11.02 -39.19 -14.52
N GLN A 1091 11.13 -40.16 -13.61
CA GLN A 1091 12.41 -40.54 -12.97
C GLN A 1091 13.04 -41.82 -13.55
N VAL A 1092 12.37 -42.48 -14.50
CA VAL A 1092 12.88 -43.66 -15.23
C VAL A 1092 12.68 -43.43 -16.72
N ALA A 1093 13.78 -43.44 -17.47
CA ALA A 1093 13.78 -43.14 -18.89
C ALA A 1093 13.22 -44.32 -19.71
N PRO A 1094 12.71 -44.10 -20.94
CA PRO A 1094 12.25 -45.17 -21.82
C PRO A 1094 13.31 -46.23 -22.14
N GLU A 1095 14.59 -45.85 -22.12
CA GLU A 1095 15.75 -46.70 -22.39
C GLU A 1095 15.95 -47.73 -21.26
N ASP A 1096 15.81 -47.31 -20.00
CA ASP A 1096 15.94 -48.16 -18.80
C ASP A 1096 14.88 -49.27 -18.71
N LEU A 1097 13.82 -49.17 -19.52
CA LEU A 1097 12.72 -50.14 -19.58
C LEU A 1097 12.87 -51.16 -20.73
N ARG A 1098 13.90 -51.04 -21.58
CA ARG A 1098 14.19 -51.98 -22.66
C ARG A 1098 15.11 -53.10 -22.17
N GLY A 1099 14.52 -54.13 -21.57
CA GLY A 1099 15.22 -55.39 -21.36
C GLY A 1099 15.39 -56.12 -22.69
N ASP A 1100 16.49 -55.86 -23.39
CA ASP A 1100 17.25 -56.81 -24.25
C ASP A 1100 18.34 -56.08 -25.06
N GLU A 1101 19.56 -55.97 -24.52
CA GLU A 1101 20.81 -56.17 -25.30
C GLU A 1101 22.04 -56.28 -24.37
N ILE A 1102 22.59 -57.50 -24.25
CA ILE A 1102 23.85 -57.76 -23.54
C ILE A 1102 24.99 -57.88 -24.57
N GLY A 1103 25.82 -56.84 -24.66
CA GLY A 1103 27.25 -56.98 -24.91
C GLY A 1103 27.82 -56.77 -26.32
N SER A 1104 28.57 -55.68 -26.49
CA SER A 1104 29.85 -55.68 -27.24
C SER A 1104 30.85 -54.67 -26.63
N LYS A 1105 32.17 -54.91 -26.79
CA LYS A 1105 33.23 -54.32 -25.93
C LYS A 1105 34.12 -53.26 -26.60
N ARG A 1106 34.55 -52.27 -25.80
CA ARG A 1106 35.92 -51.70 -25.67
C ARG A 1106 36.05 -51.20 -24.21
N ALA A 1107 36.87 -51.73 -23.28
CA ALA A 1107 38.35 -51.85 -23.25
C ALA A 1107 39.02 -50.46 -23.31
N THR A 1108 39.83 -49.95 -22.36
CA THR A 1108 40.53 -50.42 -21.11
C THR A 1108 40.62 -49.22 -20.11
N ALA A 1109 41.00 -49.28 -18.82
CA ALA A 1109 41.88 -50.21 -18.08
C ALA A 1109 41.48 -50.39 -16.58
N GLU A 1110 42.14 -51.34 -15.92
CA GLU A 1110 41.94 -51.85 -14.55
C GLU A 1110 42.62 -50.94 -13.48
N SER A 1111 42.58 -51.14 -12.16
CA SER A 1111 42.11 -52.19 -11.23
C SER A 1111 41.76 -51.50 -9.87
N ASN A 1112 41.22 -52.07 -8.79
CA ASN A 1112 40.88 -53.43 -8.31
C ASN A 1112 39.59 -53.31 -7.44
N GLY A 1113 38.93 -54.35 -6.90
CA GLY A 1113 39.14 -55.79 -6.98
C GLY A 1113 38.38 -56.52 -5.84
N GLN A 1114 37.30 -57.24 -6.21
CA GLN A 1114 36.63 -58.34 -5.49
C GLN A 1114 35.78 -58.09 -4.21
N GLU A 1115 34.47 -58.07 -4.46
CA GLU A 1115 33.37 -58.82 -3.80
C GLU A 1115 33.78 -59.98 -2.85
N LYS A 1116 33.04 -60.31 -1.79
CA LYS A 1116 31.73 -61.01 -1.90
C LYS A 1116 30.80 -60.96 -0.67
N GLU A 1117 29.51 -61.17 -0.96
CA GLU A 1117 28.38 -61.39 -0.05
C GLU A 1117 28.58 -62.60 0.88
N THR A 1118 27.98 -62.67 2.08
CA THR A 1118 26.60 -63.18 2.26
C THR A 1118 26.06 -63.04 3.70
N LEU A 1119 24.74 -63.23 3.83
CA LEU A 1119 23.86 -63.21 5.01
C LEU A 1119 24.43 -63.76 6.36
N SER A 1120 23.96 -63.22 7.51
CA SER A 1120 22.92 -63.87 8.36
C SER A 1120 22.77 -63.29 9.78
N SER A 1121 21.55 -63.44 10.34
CA SER A 1121 21.21 -63.77 11.75
C SER A 1121 20.80 -62.69 12.78
N MET A 1122 19.64 -62.98 13.41
CA MET A 1122 19.35 -63.01 14.87
C MET A 1122 19.33 -61.68 15.69
N THR A 1123 18.15 -61.21 16.14
CA THR A 1123 17.45 -61.47 17.44
C THR A 1123 18.19 -61.03 18.71
N ALA A 1124 17.58 -60.40 19.73
CA ALA A 1124 16.22 -59.86 19.98
C ALA A 1124 16.18 -59.12 21.35
N VAL A 1125 14.97 -58.89 21.92
CA VAL A 1125 14.68 -58.93 23.39
C VAL A 1125 15.07 -57.66 24.21
N ILE A 1126 14.30 -57.06 25.16
CA ILE A 1126 12.93 -57.24 25.75
C ILE A 1126 12.49 -55.84 26.28
N GLU A 1127 11.26 -55.32 26.03
CA GLU A 1127 10.01 -55.42 26.83
C GLU A 1127 9.99 -54.57 28.15
N PRO A 1128 8.83 -54.19 28.76
CA PRO A 1128 7.60 -54.97 28.87
C PRO A 1128 6.26 -54.33 28.42
N THR A 1129 5.34 -55.25 28.16
CA THR A 1129 3.87 -55.21 27.97
C THR A 1129 3.14 -54.96 29.34
N PRO A 1130 1.80 -55.21 29.58
CA PRO A 1130 0.74 -55.77 28.72
C PRO A 1130 -0.71 -55.24 28.86
N LYS A 1131 -1.60 -55.86 28.05
CA LYS A 1131 -3.07 -56.13 28.20
C LYS A 1131 -4.01 -55.27 27.33
N LYS A 1132 -5.02 -55.85 26.65
CA LYS A 1132 -5.32 -57.25 26.28
C LYS A 1132 -6.26 -57.24 25.05
N LYS A 1133 -6.22 -58.29 24.22
CA LYS A 1133 -7.17 -58.52 23.08
C LYS A 1133 -8.63 -58.58 23.58
N TRP A 1134 -9.60 -58.23 22.73
CA TRP A 1134 -10.66 -59.14 22.23
C TRP A 1134 -11.30 -58.56 20.93
N LYS A 1135 -11.73 -59.47 20.04
CA LYS A 1135 -12.44 -59.33 18.74
C LYS A 1135 -13.34 -60.60 18.65
N PRO A 1136 -14.22 -60.84 17.65
CA PRO A 1136 -14.64 -60.03 16.49
C PRO A 1136 -16.18 -60.07 16.20
N PHE A 1137 -16.61 -59.60 15.01
CA PHE A 1137 -17.88 -59.91 14.28
C PHE A 1137 -19.23 -59.37 14.85
N LEU A 1138 -20.31 -59.15 14.08
CA LEU A 1138 -20.60 -59.37 12.65
C LEU A 1138 -21.64 -58.34 12.06
N ILE A 1139 -21.33 -57.80 10.87
CA ILE A 1139 -22.15 -57.24 9.76
C ILE A 1139 -23.69 -57.04 9.91
N LEU A 1140 -24.21 -55.84 9.55
CA LEU A 1140 -25.21 -55.56 8.47
C LEU A 1140 -26.05 -54.26 8.66
N LYS A 1141 -25.57 -53.13 8.12
CA LYS A 1141 -26.23 -52.35 7.05
C LYS A 1141 -25.32 -51.22 6.56
#